data_AF-M0CKS3-F1
#
_entry.id   AF-M0CKS3-F1
#
_cell.length_a   1.000
_cell.length_b   1.000
_cell.length_c   1.000
_cell.angle_alpha   90.00
_cell.angle_beta   90.00
_cell.angle_gamma   90.00
#
_symmetry.space_group_name_H-M   'P 1'
#
loop_
_entity.id
_entity.type
_entity.pdbx_description
1 polymer ?
#
loop_
_entity_poly.entity_id
_entity_poly.type
_entity_poly.pdbx_seq_one_letter_code
_entity_poly.pdbx_strand_id
1 'polypeptide(L)'
;MSELTIYDSHGNPYGDGGRGRSNDRIEEFFFGGVKLYLDAGSRTELIVFFRARESNVGRAEQFYAVYTTRNTRNLFENFTSELRQRVETEYGMSIETSSDDVRVYESLGGRNDSVPGSEFDHSVVSNLLQSGKRLRFGVSSASGALALCSKYLQGSANRVAIADNTSIDALESCDLAVEVGTHRGLEALGETSRLMDEQRRSMEGQLINEKVTTIKQEVDDLRTKTSKSDEQIRNRLKRQLSIFETPPPPSSTGGRFDALPNLSRPQKLAGGVIVLVVLIALVSVATAGLLGEPTALADALGFSDDANESETALENVTVEGIEIANFDEQQNITLSGGELNVAGETDRDAVRITFSPDGDSGDVNTTSDVGDDNSFDETLSGLEPGSGKLLVEVETDDGEFESEIDKSVTLESESETDAPTLETESVSDESFDDLEEAENAAVALSDGELTVSGTTNQETVTVWFEPENGDTQSNGPVAVENGSFAVTLTDLESGSGVLRVEAGSDDGEFESELNESVTVELEPEPTLETDSVGDESFEELQAAENATVTLSGGELTIEGTTNQETIEVSFESETGDDHTPDPIDVEDGSFDVTLSDLEPGSGELHVKAGSDDGEFESAIDESVTVELEPEPTLENVTVGDKQLDELEENESEDQNVTISDGELTIEGSTNQETVEVSFEPGTGDDPTINSTDVDDGSFTVTLSGLESGSGELLVKTGLDDETDEAEVERRAAIRLESNGSN
;
A
#
# COMPACT_ATOMS: atom_id res chain seq x y z
N MET A 1 26.93 -35.22 12.36
CA MET A 1 28.06 -34.42 11.86
C MET A 1 27.45 -33.41 10.92
N SER A 2 27.63 -32.14 11.22
CA SER A 2 27.33 -31.01 10.36
C SER A 2 28.41 -30.88 9.29
N GLU A 3 28.06 -30.25 8.18
CA GLU A 3 28.96 -29.91 7.09
C GLU A 3 28.58 -28.52 6.59
N LEU A 4 29.56 -27.61 6.56
CA LEU A 4 29.44 -26.23 6.12
C LEU A 4 30.38 -25.97 4.95
N THR A 5 29.82 -25.55 3.83
CA THR A 5 30.55 -25.15 2.62
C THR A 5 30.12 -23.75 2.22
N ILE A 6 31.09 -22.89 1.89
CA ILE A 6 30.85 -21.51 1.45
C ILE A 6 31.02 -21.46 -0.06
N TYR A 7 30.14 -20.75 -0.74
CA TYR A 7 30.14 -20.56 -2.18
C TYR A 7 30.15 -19.06 -2.51
N ASP A 8 30.79 -18.69 -3.61
CA ASP A 8 30.67 -17.36 -4.20
C ASP A 8 29.36 -17.21 -5.01
N SER A 9 29.13 -16.03 -5.58
CA SER A 9 27.96 -15.71 -6.40
C SER A 9 27.80 -16.58 -7.65
N HIS A 10 28.88 -17.18 -8.14
CA HIS A 10 28.88 -18.07 -9.30
C HIS A 10 28.72 -19.55 -8.89
N GLY A 11 28.40 -19.81 -7.63
CA GLY A 11 28.25 -21.15 -7.09
C GLY A 11 29.56 -21.93 -7.00
N ASN A 12 30.73 -21.29 -7.03
CA ASN A 12 32.01 -21.98 -6.82
C ASN A 12 32.38 -22.03 -5.34
N PRO A 13 32.92 -23.16 -4.84
CA PRO A 13 33.26 -23.28 -3.43
C PRO A 13 34.49 -22.44 -3.05
N TYR A 14 34.33 -21.64 -2.01
CA TYR A 14 35.34 -20.75 -1.46
C TYR A 14 36.29 -21.48 -0.49
N GLY A 15 37.55 -21.03 -0.41
CA GLY A 15 38.54 -21.47 0.60
C GLY A 15 39.26 -22.81 0.36
N ASP A 16 38.64 -23.82 -0.27
CA ASP A 16 39.27 -25.13 -0.54
C ASP A 16 40.18 -25.14 -1.79
N GLY A 17 40.79 -24.00 -2.12
CA GLY A 17 41.62 -23.79 -3.31
C GLY A 17 40.84 -23.95 -4.63
N GLY A 18 39.53 -23.67 -4.62
CA GLY A 18 38.64 -23.80 -5.77
C GLY A 18 38.41 -25.24 -6.25
N ARG A 19 38.79 -26.25 -5.45
CA ARG A 19 38.66 -27.66 -5.80
C ARG A 19 37.35 -28.25 -5.30
N GLY A 20 36.25 -27.76 -5.82
CA GLY A 20 34.96 -28.43 -5.68
C GLY A 20 34.14 -28.28 -6.94
N ARG A 21 33.04 -29.03 -7.01
CA ARG A 21 32.09 -28.89 -8.11
C ARG A 21 31.29 -27.60 -7.87
N SER A 22 31.08 -26.80 -8.91
CA SER A 22 30.14 -25.69 -8.87
C SER A 22 28.75 -26.21 -8.47
N ASN A 23 27.98 -25.34 -7.84
CA ASN A 23 26.61 -25.60 -7.44
C ASN A 23 25.69 -24.63 -8.19
N ASP A 24 25.17 -25.07 -9.32
CA ASP A 24 24.32 -24.29 -10.23
C ASP A 24 23.10 -23.68 -9.49
N ARG A 25 22.60 -24.34 -8.45
CA ARG A 25 21.51 -23.82 -7.62
C ARG A 25 21.89 -22.58 -6.80
N ILE A 26 23.16 -22.46 -6.38
CA ILE A 26 23.63 -21.26 -5.68
C ILE A 26 23.71 -20.08 -6.64
N GLU A 27 24.12 -20.32 -7.88
CA GLU A 27 24.11 -19.32 -8.94
C GLU A 27 22.67 -18.86 -9.23
N GLU A 28 21.73 -19.78 -9.37
CA GLU A 28 20.29 -19.45 -9.51
C GLU A 28 19.75 -18.66 -8.29
N PHE A 29 20.13 -19.06 -7.08
CA PHE A 29 19.72 -18.35 -5.85
C PHE A 29 20.30 -16.95 -5.76
N PHE A 30 21.53 -16.76 -6.27
CA PHE A 30 22.15 -15.45 -6.34
C PHE A 30 21.37 -14.51 -7.25
N PHE A 31 21.10 -14.92 -8.49
CA PHE A 31 20.34 -14.10 -9.45
C PHE A 31 18.88 -13.89 -9.02
N GLY A 32 18.30 -14.84 -8.30
CA GLY A 32 16.95 -14.72 -7.76
C GLY A 32 16.83 -14.01 -6.40
N GLY A 33 17.91 -13.44 -5.86
CA GLY A 33 17.85 -12.72 -4.58
C GLY A 33 17.44 -13.58 -3.37
N VAL A 34 17.72 -14.88 -3.36
CA VAL A 34 17.28 -15.80 -2.29
C VAL A 34 18.12 -15.61 -1.03
N LYS A 35 17.63 -14.89 -0.03
CA LYS A 35 18.40 -14.67 1.22
C LYS A 35 18.52 -15.91 2.10
N LEU A 36 17.49 -16.76 2.10
CA LEU A 36 17.47 -17.98 2.90
C LEU A 36 16.68 -19.08 2.22
N TYR A 37 17.17 -20.31 2.30
CA TYR A 37 16.44 -21.51 1.93
C TYR A 37 16.66 -22.60 2.97
N LEU A 38 15.61 -23.34 3.31
CA LEU A 38 15.69 -24.44 4.27
C LEU A 38 14.83 -25.63 3.80
N ASP A 39 15.49 -26.78 3.58
CA ASP A 39 14.84 -28.07 3.38
C ASP A 39 14.98 -28.91 4.66
N ALA A 40 13.85 -29.16 5.33
CA ALA A 40 13.73 -29.94 6.56
C ALA A 40 13.57 -31.45 6.33
N GLY A 41 13.94 -31.96 5.16
CA GLY A 41 13.90 -33.38 4.83
C GLY A 41 14.82 -34.28 5.68
N SER A 42 15.11 -35.49 5.19
CA SER A 42 15.87 -36.49 5.96
C SER A 42 17.29 -36.06 6.38
N ARG A 43 17.86 -35.10 5.66
CA ARG A 43 19.05 -34.34 6.03
C ARG A 43 18.67 -32.88 5.84
N THR A 44 18.67 -32.12 6.92
CA THR A 44 18.34 -30.71 6.88
C THR A 44 19.43 -29.97 6.13
N GLU A 45 19.03 -29.18 5.15
CA GLU A 45 19.91 -28.30 4.38
C GLU A 45 19.42 -26.86 4.57
N LEU A 46 20.30 -26.04 5.14
CA LEU A 46 20.10 -24.61 5.31
C LEU A 46 21.07 -23.88 4.38
N ILE A 47 20.57 -23.00 3.53
CA ILE A 47 21.35 -22.14 2.64
C ILE A 47 21.04 -20.71 3.02
N VAL A 48 22.08 -19.91 3.26
CA VAL A 48 21.93 -18.52 3.73
C VAL A 48 22.90 -17.63 2.98
N PHE A 49 22.37 -16.52 2.45
CA PHE A 49 23.12 -15.42 1.91
C PHE A 49 23.80 -14.62 3.04
N PHE A 50 25.04 -14.21 2.83
CA PHE A 50 25.74 -13.28 3.71
C PHE A 50 26.80 -12.50 2.94
N ARG A 51 27.20 -11.36 3.49
CA ARG A 51 28.34 -10.59 2.99
C ARG A 51 29.53 -10.69 3.92
N ALA A 52 30.73 -10.69 3.36
CA ALA A 52 31.96 -10.66 4.14
C ALA A 52 33.07 -9.89 3.43
N ARG A 53 33.96 -9.25 4.21
CA ARG A 53 35.09 -8.45 3.73
C ARG A 53 36.41 -8.98 4.30
N GLU A 54 37.48 -8.97 3.50
CA GLU A 54 38.82 -9.40 3.97
C GLU A 54 39.41 -8.42 5.00
N SER A 55 39.03 -7.14 4.93
CA SER A 55 39.47 -6.11 5.86
C SER A 55 38.37 -5.07 6.08
N ASN A 56 38.45 -4.31 7.17
CA ASN A 56 37.45 -3.29 7.50
C ASN A 56 37.29 -2.22 6.41
N VAL A 57 38.35 -1.96 5.65
CA VAL A 57 38.44 -0.97 4.56
C VAL A 57 38.12 -1.59 3.19
N GLY A 58 37.90 -2.90 3.11
CA GLY A 58 37.61 -3.60 1.86
C GLY A 58 36.11 -3.64 1.59
N ARG A 59 35.74 -3.56 0.31
CA ARG A 59 34.37 -3.82 -0.15
C ARG A 59 33.94 -5.22 0.28
N ALA A 60 32.72 -5.33 0.77
CA ALA A 60 32.15 -6.63 1.11
C ALA A 60 31.78 -7.41 -0.15
N GLU A 61 32.15 -8.68 -0.16
CA GLU A 61 31.78 -9.64 -1.20
C GLU A 61 30.58 -10.46 -0.74
N GLN A 62 29.82 -10.97 -1.70
CA GLN A 62 28.57 -11.71 -1.50
C GLN A 62 28.83 -13.22 -1.56
N PHE A 63 28.29 -13.95 -0.60
CA PHE A 63 28.51 -15.39 -0.45
C PHE A 63 27.23 -16.13 -0.05
N TYR A 64 27.25 -17.43 -0.30
CA TYR A 64 26.26 -18.37 0.23
C TYR A 64 26.90 -19.43 1.12
N ALA A 65 26.30 -19.64 2.28
CA ALA A 65 26.69 -20.71 3.20
C ALA A 65 25.70 -21.87 3.10
N VAL A 66 26.17 -23.04 2.65
CA VAL A 66 25.38 -24.28 2.62
C VAL A 66 25.74 -25.13 3.84
N TYR A 67 24.78 -25.28 4.74
CA TYR A 67 24.90 -26.01 5.98
C TYR A 67 23.98 -27.22 6.00
N THR A 68 24.58 -28.42 6.10
CA THR A 68 23.81 -29.66 6.15
C THR A 68 23.99 -30.37 7.47
N THR A 69 22.89 -30.80 8.08
CA THR A 69 22.90 -31.48 9.37
C THR A 69 21.79 -32.51 9.48
N ARG A 70 21.93 -33.42 10.44
CA ARG A 70 20.85 -34.32 10.88
C ARG A 70 20.21 -33.86 12.18
N ASN A 71 20.77 -32.83 12.80
CA ASN A 71 20.30 -32.29 14.07
C ASN A 71 19.66 -30.94 13.83
N THR A 72 18.34 -30.88 13.93
CA THR A 72 17.54 -29.66 13.79
C THR A 72 17.43 -28.87 15.10
N ARG A 73 17.87 -29.44 16.23
CA ARG A 73 17.87 -28.73 17.51
C ARG A 73 18.91 -27.61 17.46
N ASN A 74 18.46 -26.38 17.73
CA ASN A 74 19.27 -25.17 17.68
C ASN A 74 19.96 -25.00 16.32
N LEU A 75 19.25 -25.30 15.23
CA LEU A 75 19.78 -25.28 13.86
C LEU A 75 20.48 -23.95 13.54
N PHE A 76 19.78 -22.83 13.74
CA PHE A 76 20.27 -21.49 13.42
C PHE A 76 21.45 -21.07 14.31
N GLU A 77 21.38 -21.30 15.63
CA GLU A 77 22.50 -21.00 16.54
C GLU A 77 23.78 -21.77 16.17
N ASN A 78 23.65 -23.08 15.86
CA ASN A 78 24.79 -23.90 15.45
C ASN A 78 25.34 -23.43 14.10
N PHE A 79 24.45 -23.11 13.15
CA PHE A 79 24.82 -22.56 11.85
C PHE A 79 25.61 -21.26 12.00
N THR A 80 25.08 -20.26 12.69
CA THR A 80 25.72 -18.95 12.87
C THR A 80 27.07 -19.08 13.59
N SER A 81 27.16 -19.96 14.59
CA SER A 81 28.43 -20.24 15.28
C SER A 81 29.47 -20.89 14.38
N GLU A 82 29.08 -21.89 13.57
CA GLU A 82 30.01 -22.56 12.63
C GLU A 82 30.41 -21.64 11.48
N LEU A 83 29.49 -20.79 10.99
CA LEU A 83 29.76 -19.81 9.94
C LEU A 83 30.77 -18.77 10.40
N ARG A 84 30.55 -18.13 11.55
CA ARG A 84 31.51 -17.18 12.12
C ARG A 84 32.88 -17.81 12.33
N GLN A 85 32.93 -19.03 12.87
CA GLN A 85 34.20 -19.74 13.02
C GLN A 85 34.92 -19.93 11.68
N ARG A 86 34.21 -20.37 10.63
CA ARG A 86 34.82 -20.61 9.31
C ARG A 86 35.27 -19.30 8.66
N VAL A 87 34.40 -18.29 8.60
CA VAL A 87 34.66 -17.03 7.89
C VAL A 87 35.68 -16.17 8.64
N GLU A 88 35.46 -15.95 9.94
CA GLU A 88 36.27 -15.02 10.73
C GLU A 88 37.57 -15.63 11.22
N THR A 89 37.58 -16.91 11.60
CA THR A 89 38.79 -17.54 12.16
C THR A 89 39.61 -18.27 11.11
N GLU A 90 38.99 -19.01 10.17
CA GLU A 90 39.74 -19.79 9.19
C GLU A 90 40.08 -18.98 7.93
N TYR A 91 39.15 -18.17 7.42
CA TYR A 91 39.38 -17.32 6.24
C TYR A 91 39.88 -15.91 6.60
N GLY A 92 39.72 -15.48 7.85
CA GLY A 92 40.21 -14.17 8.31
C GLY A 92 39.39 -12.99 7.78
N MET A 93 38.14 -13.22 7.40
CA MET A 93 37.22 -12.19 6.88
C MET A 93 36.25 -11.72 7.97
N SER A 94 35.73 -10.50 7.88
CA SER A 94 34.68 -10.01 8.77
C SER A 94 33.32 -10.13 8.08
N ILE A 95 32.34 -10.75 8.75
CA ILE A 95 30.96 -10.83 8.24
C ILE A 95 30.29 -9.47 8.43
N GLU A 96 29.70 -8.96 7.35
CA GLU A 96 28.90 -7.74 7.37
C GLU A 96 27.51 -8.01 7.93
N THR A 97 27.04 -7.11 8.80
CA THR A 97 25.75 -7.25 9.49
C THR A 97 24.93 -5.96 9.52
N SER A 98 25.42 -4.88 8.89
CA SER A 98 24.79 -3.56 8.94
C SER A 98 23.95 -3.23 7.70
N SER A 99 24.20 -3.88 6.56
CA SER A 99 23.44 -3.62 5.34
C SER A 99 22.06 -4.27 5.37
N ASP A 100 21.10 -3.71 4.65
CA ASP A 100 19.73 -4.20 4.68
C ASP A 100 19.56 -5.58 4.02
N ASP A 101 20.37 -5.88 3.02
CA ASP A 101 20.34 -7.17 2.33
C ASP A 101 20.85 -8.35 3.18
N VAL A 102 21.50 -8.10 4.33
CA VAL A 102 21.95 -9.14 5.28
C VAL A 102 21.07 -9.24 6.54
N ARG A 103 19.95 -8.51 6.61
CA ARG A 103 19.02 -8.52 7.75
C ARG A 103 18.47 -9.90 8.06
N VAL A 104 18.27 -10.74 7.04
CA VAL A 104 17.84 -12.14 7.21
C VAL A 104 18.89 -12.95 7.97
N TYR A 105 20.18 -12.79 7.64
CA TYR A 105 21.27 -13.44 8.36
C TYR A 105 21.38 -12.93 9.81
N GLU A 106 21.27 -11.62 10.01
CA GLU A 106 21.26 -11.02 11.36
C GLU A 106 20.14 -11.60 12.23
N SER A 107 18.94 -11.71 11.64
CA SER A 107 17.73 -12.24 12.29
C SER A 107 17.88 -13.70 12.74
N LEU A 108 18.78 -14.50 12.14
CA LEU A 108 19.04 -15.88 12.58
C LEU A 108 19.57 -15.97 14.01
N GLY A 109 20.24 -14.91 14.50
CA GLY A 109 20.72 -14.81 15.89
C GLY A 109 19.75 -14.10 16.83
N GLY A 110 18.63 -13.58 16.31
CA GLY A 110 17.71 -12.66 16.97
C GLY A 110 16.58 -13.29 17.79
N ARG A 111 15.83 -12.44 18.49
CA ARG A 111 14.66 -12.83 19.29
C ARG A 111 13.47 -13.15 18.39
N ASN A 112 12.58 -14.02 18.87
CA ASN A 112 11.34 -14.38 18.19
C ASN A 112 10.43 -13.15 18.09
N ASP A 113 10.41 -12.51 16.93
CA ASP A 113 9.39 -11.51 16.64
C ASP A 113 8.01 -12.15 16.49
N SER A 114 6.98 -11.32 16.65
CA SER A 114 5.60 -11.73 16.41
C SER A 114 5.48 -12.23 14.98
N VAL A 115 4.91 -13.42 14.80
CA VAL A 115 4.65 -13.95 13.47
C VAL A 115 3.59 -13.06 12.81
N PRO A 116 3.84 -12.52 11.60
CA PRO A 116 2.87 -11.67 10.90
C PRO A 116 1.57 -12.40 10.57
N GLY A 117 0.45 -11.68 10.61
CA GLY A 117 -0.89 -12.19 10.31
C GLY A 117 -1.74 -12.51 11.53
N SER A 118 -3.05 -12.66 11.34
CA SER A 118 -3.99 -12.99 12.41
C SER A 118 -4.01 -14.51 12.72
N GLU A 119 -4.59 -14.90 13.87
CA GLU A 119 -4.79 -16.32 14.20
C GLU A 119 -5.67 -17.04 13.15
N PHE A 120 -6.63 -16.31 12.57
CA PHE A 120 -7.47 -16.81 11.51
C PHE A 120 -6.68 -17.05 10.22
N ASP A 121 -5.87 -16.08 9.78
CA ASP A 121 -5.00 -16.24 8.59
C ASP A 121 -4.08 -17.44 8.77
N HIS A 122 -3.48 -17.59 9.95
CA HIS A 122 -2.63 -18.74 10.23
C HIS A 122 -3.34 -20.09 10.18
N SER A 123 -4.65 -20.12 10.48
CA SER A 123 -5.48 -21.31 10.36
C SER A 123 -5.72 -21.65 8.89
N VAL A 124 -6.00 -20.63 8.07
CA VAL A 124 -6.12 -20.76 6.60
C VAL A 124 -4.82 -21.28 5.99
N VAL A 125 -3.69 -20.62 6.27
CA VAL A 125 -2.36 -21.01 5.79
C VAL A 125 -2.01 -22.45 6.20
N SER A 126 -2.30 -22.82 7.45
CA SER A 126 -2.05 -24.19 7.93
C SER A 126 -2.83 -25.23 7.13
N ASN A 127 -4.11 -24.97 6.84
CA ASN A 127 -4.95 -25.88 6.07
C ASN A 127 -4.49 -26.00 4.62
N LEU A 128 -4.09 -24.89 4.00
CA LEU A 128 -3.57 -24.88 2.62
C LEU A 128 -2.26 -25.66 2.52
N LEU A 129 -1.29 -25.41 3.42
CA LEU A 129 -0.02 -26.14 3.45
C LEU A 129 -0.23 -27.65 3.70
N GLN A 130 -1.11 -28.02 4.63
CA GLN A 130 -1.45 -29.44 4.88
C GLN A 130 -2.13 -30.10 3.68
N SER A 131 -2.82 -29.33 2.85
CA SER A 131 -3.40 -29.78 1.58
C SER A 131 -2.36 -29.88 0.46
N GLY A 132 -1.09 -29.59 0.74
CA GLY A 132 0.02 -29.63 -0.21
C GLY A 132 0.03 -28.45 -1.18
N LYS A 133 -0.67 -27.36 -0.86
CA LYS A 133 -0.60 -26.11 -1.62
C LYS A 133 0.71 -25.41 -1.33
N ARG A 134 1.28 -24.79 -2.36
CA ARG A 134 2.47 -23.96 -2.25
C ARG A 134 2.02 -22.52 -2.08
N LEU A 135 2.59 -21.83 -1.11
CA LEU A 135 2.17 -20.49 -0.74
C LEU A 135 3.33 -19.50 -0.87
N ARG A 136 2.96 -18.26 -1.18
CA ARG A 136 3.82 -17.10 -1.38
C ARG A 136 3.24 -15.94 -0.59
N PHE A 137 4.06 -15.32 0.26
CA PHE A 137 3.63 -14.20 1.08
C PHE A 137 4.63 -13.07 1.08
N GLY A 138 4.16 -11.84 1.15
CA GLY A 138 4.95 -10.65 1.44
C GLY A 138 4.85 -10.29 2.92
N VAL A 139 5.97 -9.83 3.50
CA VAL A 139 6.02 -9.29 4.87
C VAL A 139 6.96 -8.07 4.94
N SER A 140 6.72 -7.19 5.91
CA SER A 140 7.50 -5.95 6.07
C SER A 140 8.93 -6.11 6.57
N SER A 141 9.30 -7.28 7.11
CA SER A 141 10.59 -7.44 7.78
C SER A 141 11.20 -8.83 7.68
N ALA A 142 12.53 -8.86 7.64
CA ALA A 142 13.32 -10.09 7.63
C ALA A 142 13.05 -10.98 8.84
N SER A 143 12.82 -10.39 10.01
CA SER A 143 12.51 -11.11 11.24
C SER A 143 11.08 -11.68 11.21
N GLY A 144 10.11 -10.94 10.66
CA GLY A 144 8.76 -11.43 10.37
C GLY A 144 8.77 -12.61 9.41
N ALA A 145 9.56 -12.54 8.34
CA ALA A 145 9.73 -13.61 7.36
C ALA A 145 10.33 -14.87 8.00
N LEU A 146 11.36 -14.70 8.83
CA LEU A 146 12.00 -15.80 9.55
C LEU A 146 11.04 -16.41 10.58
N ALA A 147 10.27 -15.59 11.30
CA ALA A 147 9.28 -16.06 12.25
C ALA A 147 8.19 -16.91 11.57
N LEU A 148 7.71 -16.45 10.41
CA LEU A 148 6.74 -17.17 9.56
C LEU A 148 7.31 -18.50 9.06
N CYS A 149 8.51 -18.48 8.50
CA CYS A 149 9.20 -19.70 8.06
C CYS A 149 9.37 -20.69 9.22
N SER A 150 9.81 -20.22 10.40
CA SER A 150 10.02 -21.10 11.56
C SER A 150 8.73 -21.73 12.09
N LYS A 151 7.61 -21.00 12.02
CA LYS A 151 6.28 -21.47 12.45
C LYS A 151 5.84 -22.67 11.63
N TYR A 152 5.99 -22.60 10.30
CA TYR A 152 5.49 -23.63 9.40
C TYR A 152 6.47 -24.77 9.16
N LEU A 153 7.78 -24.55 9.34
CA LEU A 153 8.80 -25.58 9.27
C LEU A 153 8.59 -26.72 10.28
N GLN A 154 7.94 -26.43 11.41
CA GLN A 154 7.74 -27.40 12.48
C GLN A 154 6.55 -28.35 12.26
N GLY A 155 5.80 -28.22 11.16
CA GLY A 155 4.65 -29.10 10.95
C GLY A 155 4.09 -29.18 9.54
N SER A 156 3.94 -28.05 8.83
CA SER A 156 3.13 -27.99 7.60
C SER A 156 3.95 -27.79 6.33
N ALA A 157 5.16 -27.25 6.42
CA ALA A 157 6.07 -27.04 5.30
C ALA A 157 7.39 -27.78 5.53
N ASN A 158 7.94 -28.41 4.49
CA ASN A 158 9.26 -29.03 4.53
C ASN A 158 10.31 -28.15 3.87
N ARG A 159 9.91 -27.38 2.85
CA ARG A 159 10.79 -26.47 2.10
C ARG A 159 10.29 -25.05 2.21
N VAL A 160 11.11 -24.21 2.83
CA VAL A 160 10.80 -22.79 3.03
C VAL A 160 11.92 -21.92 2.47
N ALA A 161 11.57 -20.74 1.96
CA ALA A 161 12.55 -19.78 1.47
C ALA A 161 12.16 -18.33 1.82
N ILE A 162 13.15 -17.47 1.92
CA ILE A 162 13.03 -16.02 2.00
C ILE A 162 13.84 -15.45 0.84
N ALA A 163 13.24 -14.58 0.03
CA ALA A 163 13.86 -14.00 -1.15
C ALA A 163 13.37 -12.57 -1.38
N ASP A 164 14.09 -11.84 -2.23
CA ASP A 164 13.66 -10.51 -2.69
C ASP A 164 12.47 -10.60 -3.66
N ASN A 165 12.38 -11.70 -4.43
CA ASN A 165 11.25 -12.00 -5.30
C ASN A 165 10.86 -13.48 -5.17
N THR A 166 9.61 -13.76 -4.84
CA THR A 166 9.13 -15.13 -4.62
C THR A 166 8.61 -15.86 -5.87
N SER A 167 8.55 -15.17 -7.00
CA SER A 167 8.06 -15.66 -8.30
C SER A 167 9.13 -16.38 -9.13
N ILE A 168 10.36 -16.46 -8.65
CA ILE A 168 11.46 -17.11 -9.37
C ILE A 168 11.32 -18.64 -9.47
N ASP A 169 11.76 -19.19 -10.61
CA ASP A 169 11.72 -20.64 -10.91
C ASP A 169 12.39 -21.51 -9.82
N ALA A 170 13.49 -21.00 -9.26
CA ALA A 170 14.27 -21.71 -8.24
C ALA A 170 13.46 -22.00 -6.96
N LEU A 171 12.40 -21.23 -6.71
CA LEU A 171 11.52 -21.37 -5.54
C LEU A 171 10.22 -22.12 -5.83
N GLU A 172 9.93 -22.50 -7.08
CA GLU A 172 8.73 -23.28 -7.41
C GLU A 172 8.58 -24.53 -6.54
N SER A 173 9.70 -25.15 -6.17
CA SER A 173 9.71 -26.37 -5.37
C SER A 173 9.48 -26.16 -3.86
N CYS A 174 9.40 -24.91 -3.40
CA CYS A 174 9.15 -24.55 -2.01
C CYS A 174 7.66 -24.63 -1.66
N ASP A 175 7.39 -25.21 -0.49
CA ASP A 175 6.04 -25.26 0.07
C ASP A 175 5.60 -23.86 0.53
N LEU A 176 6.55 -23.07 1.02
CA LEU A 176 6.35 -21.68 1.46
C LEU A 176 7.54 -20.84 0.97
N ALA A 177 7.28 -19.74 0.27
CA ALA A 177 8.29 -18.71 0.03
C ALA A 177 7.77 -17.37 0.55
N VAL A 178 8.67 -16.56 1.09
CA VAL A 178 8.35 -15.29 1.72
C VAL A 178 9.21 -14.19 1.12
N GLU A 179 8.55 -13.13 0.71
CA GLU A 179 9.12 -11.89 0.21
C GLU A 179 9.28 -10.91 1.35
N VAL A 180 10.40 -10.20 1.39
CA VAL A 180 10.63 -9.11 2.35
C VAL A 180 10.66 -7.82 1.56
N GLY A 181 9.76 -6.90 1.90
CA GLY A 181 9.58 -5.66 1.16
C GLY A 181 8.58 -4.74 1.86
N THR A 182 7.96 -3.83 1.13
CA THR A 182 6.98 -2.85 1.63
C THR A 182 5.58 -3.44 1.83
N HIS A 183 5.49 -4.65 2.39
CA HIS A 183 4.22 -5.36 2.57
C HIS A 183 3.58 -5.11 3.94
N ARG A 184 2.26 -4.96 3.98
CA ARG A 184 1.53 -4.76 5.24
C ARG A 184 1.16 -6.10 5.91
N GLY A 185 1.87 -6.42 6.98
CA GLY A 185 1.55 -7.59 7.81
C GLY A 185 1.87 -8.92 7.13
N LEU A 186 0.84 -9.72 6.83
CA LEU A 186 0.95 -10.98 6.09
C LEU A 186 0.13 -10.87 4.81
N GLU A 187 0.80 -10.57 3.72
CA GLU A 187 0.18 -10.31 2.43
C GLU A 187 0.31 -11.54 1.52
N ALA A 188 -0.76 -11.96 0.86
CA ALA A 188 -0.74 -13.16 0.01
C ALA A 188 -0.38 -12.79 -1.43
N LEU A 189 0.65 -13.41 -2.00
CA LEU A 189 1.18 -13.06 -3.33
C LEU A 189 0.75 -14.06 -4.41
N GLY A 190 0.47 -13.53 -5.61
CA GLY A 190 0.11 -14.32 -6.79
C GLY A 190 -1.10 -15.24 -6.56
N GLU A 191 -1.00 -16.52 -6.97
CA GLU A 191 -2.07 -17.51 -6.78
C GLU A 191 -2.46 -17.71 -5.30
N THR A 192 -1.56 -17.39 -4.37
CA THR A 192 -1.82 -17.51 -2.93
C THR A 192 -2.98 -16.62 -2.49
N SER A 193 -3.14 -15.43 -3.08
CA SER A 193 -4.24 -14.51 -2.76
C SER A 193 -5.59 -15.18 -2.98
N ARG A 194 -5.82 -15.71 -4.18
CA ARG A 194 -7.03 -16.46 -4.53
C ARG A 194 -7.26 -17.68 -3.63
N LEU A 195 -6.21 -18.45 -3.35
CA LEU A 195 -6.31 -19.64 -2.48
C LEU A 195 -6.69 -19.27 -1.04
N MET A 196 -6.14 -18.17 -0.52
CA MET A 196 -6.45 -17.65 0.81
C MET A 196 -7.92 -17.21 0.88
N ASP A 197 -8.42 -16.47 -0.10
CA ASP A 197 -9.81 -15.99 -0.12
C ASP A 197 -10.83 -17.11 -0.29
N GLU A 198 -10.59 -18.07 -1.18
CA GLU A 198 -11.44 -19.24 -1.35
C GLU A 198 -11.54 -20.04 -0.03
N GLN A 199 -10.40 -20.25 0.63
CA GLN A 199 -10.34 -21.00 1.89
C GLN A 199 -10.93 -20.19 3.07
N ARG A 200 -10.75 -18.87 3.09
CA ARG A 200 -11.36 -17.95 4.06
C ARG A 200 -12.88 -18.02 3.98
N ARG A 201 -13.47 -17.83 2.80
CA ARG A 201 -14.92 -17.94 2.58
C ARG A 201 -15.45 -19.32 2.97
N SER A 202 -14.72 -20.39 2.63
CA SER A 202 -15.12 -21.75 3.03
C SER A 202 -15.10 -21.92 4.55
N MET A 203 -14.10 -21.39 5.25
CA MET A 203 -13.99 -21.52 6.71
C MET A 203 -15.03 -20.67 7.43
N GLU A 204 -15.26 -19.44 6.98
CA GLU A 204 -16.32 -18.56 7.50
C GLU A 204 -17.69 -19.21 7.34
N GLY A 205 -17.99 -19.76 6.16
CA GLY A 205 -19.23 -20.49 5.92
C GLY A 205 -19.40 -21.69 6.86
N GLN A 206 -18.33 -22.44 7.15
CA GLN A 206 -18.38 -23.54 8.12
C GLN A 206 -18.65 -23.04 9.54
N LEU A 207 -17.98 -21.95 9.95
CA LEU A 207 -18.09 -21.38 11.29
C LEU A 207 -19.49 -20.80 11.52
N ILE A 208 -20.04 -20.07 10.53
CA ILE A 208 -21.41 -19.57 10.55
C ILE A 208 -22.39 -20.74 10.65
N ASN A 209 -22.23 -21.77 9.83
CA ASN A 209 -23.11 -22.94 9.86
C ASN A 209 -23.04 -23.71 11.19
N GLU A 210 -21.85 -23.82 11.80
CA GLU A 210 -21.67 -24.42 13.12
C GLU A 210 -22.39 -23.59 14.20
N LYS A 211 -22.22 -22.26 14.19
CA LYS A 211 -22.92 -21.36 15.13
C LYS A 211 -24.43 -21.40 14.94
N VAL A 212 -24.91 -21.38 13.70
CA VAL A 212 -26.35 -21.51 13.38
C VAL A 212 -26.88 -22.85 13.87
N THR A 213 -26.15 -23.94 13.68
CA THR A 213 -26.55 -25.28 14.16
C THR A 213 -26.57 -25.33 15.69
N THR A 214 -25.59 -24.72 16.35
CA THR A 214 -25.53 -24.60 17.81
C THR A 214 -26.72 -23.81 18.35
N ILE A 215 -27.04 -22.66 17.72
CA ILE A 215 -28.21 -21.85 18.08
C ILE A 215 -29.50 -22.63 17.88
N LYS A 216 -29.66 -23.35 16.77
CA LYS A 216 -30.82 -24.22 16.52
C LYS A 216 -30.97 -25.27 17.62
N GLN A 217 -29.87 -25.93 17.99
CA GLN A 217 -29.87 -26.93 19.06
C GLN A 217 -30.21 -26.31 20.42
N GLU A 218 -29.69 -25.14 20.75
CA GLU A 218 -30.02 -24.42 21.99
C GLU A 218 -31.49 -23.96 22.02
N VAL A 219 -32.04 -23.52 20.89
CA VAL A 219 -33.46 -23.16 20.77
C VAL A 219 -34.35 -24.39 20.95
N ASP A 220 -34.00 -25.54 20.36
CA ASP A 220 -34.72 -26.80 20.56
C ASP A 220 -34.61 -27.30 22.01
N ASP A 221 -33.45 -27.14 22.65
CA ASP A 221 -33.25 -27.43 24.06
C ASP A 221 -34.11 -26.53 24.96
N LEU A 222 -34.21 -25.24 24.64
CA LEU A 222 -35.10 -24.30 25.32
C LEU A 222 -36.57 -24.67 25.13
N ARG A 223 -36.94 -25.14 23.93
CA ARG A 223 -38.28 -25.62 23.60
C ARG A 223 -38.65 -26.86 24.41
N THR A 224 -37.73 -27.81 24.56
CA THR A 224 -38.00 -29.06 25.32
C THR A 224 -37.99 -28.83 26.83
N LYS A 225 -37.15 -27.92 27.33
CA LYS A 225 -37.02 -27.63 28.77
C LYS A 225 -37.99 -26.58 29.30
N THR A 226 -38.65 -25.81 28.43
CA THR A 226 -39.60 -24.75 28.84
C THR A 226 -40.96 -24.93 28.18
N SER A 227 -42.03 -24.44 28.82
CA SER A 227 -43.40 -24.51 28.26
C SER A 227 -43.69 -23.38 27.27
N LYS A 228 -42.66 -22.78 26.66
CA LYS A 228 -42.79 -21.60 25.78
C LYS A 228 -42.95 -22.04 24.33
N SER A 229 -43.82 -21.35 23.59
CA SER A 229 -43.98 -21.58 22.15
C SER A 229 -42.86 -20.89 21.35
N ASP A 230 -42.63 -21.37 20.13
CA ASP A 230 -41.61 -20.84 19.22
C ASP A 230 -41.79 -19.32 18.99
N GLU A 231 -43.04 -18.86 18.87
CA GLU A 231 -43.39 -17.44 18.78
C GLU A 231 -42.87 -16.62 19.98
N GLN A 232 -42.95 -17.18 21.19
CA GLN A 232 -42.51 -16.49 22.41
C GLN A 232 -41.00 -16.51 22.58
N ILE A 233 -40.34 -17.56 22.10
CA ILE A 233 -38.87 -17.67 22.08
C ILE A 233 -38.33 -16.68 21.04
N ARG A 234 -38.88 -16.69 19.81
CA ARG A 234 -38.50 -15.80 18.72
C ARG A 234 -38.74 -14.32 19.05
N ASN A 235 -39.91 -13.96 19.60
CA ASN A 235 -40.20 -12.59 20.05
C ASN A 235 -39.41 -12.15 21.28
N ARG A 236 -38.75 -13.09 21.99
CA ARG A 236 -37.84 -12.75 23.07
C ARG A 236 -36.41 -12.60 22.55
N LEU A 237 -35.98 -13.46 21.63
CA LEU A 237 -34.71 -13.32 20.91
C LEU A 237 -34.67 -12.04 20.09
N LYS A 238 -35.66 -11.77 19.22
CA LYS A 238 -35.74 -10.52 18.45
C LYS A 238 -35.65 -9.30 19.34
N ARG A 239 -36.44 -9.25 20.43
CA ARG A 239 -36.39 -8.12 21.39
C ARG A 239 -35.08 -8.00 22.16
N GLN A 240 -34.31 -9.08 22.33
CA GLN A 240 -33.01 -9.02 23.00
C GLN A 240 -31.87 -8.72 22.02
N LEU A 241 -32.04 -9.07 20.73
CA LEU A 241 -31.08 -8.79 19.66
C LEU A 241 -31.27 -7.39 19.06
N SER A 242 -32.51 -6.91 18.89
CA SER A 242 -32.83 -5.51 18.51
C SER A 242 -32.43 -4.46 19.55
N ILE A 243 -31.77 -4.84 20.64
CA ILE A 243 -31.06 -3.89 21.53
C ILE A 243 -29.71 -3.48 20.91
N PHE A 244 -29.24 -4.20 19.89
CA PHE A 244 -28.06 -3.86 19.08
C PHE A 244 -28.40 -3.12 17.80
N GLU A 245 -29.69 -2.97 17.44
CA GLU A 245 -30.10 -2.01 16.41
C GLU A 245 -30.08 -0.61 17.03
N THR A 246 -29.29 0.28 16.44
CA THR A 246 -29.11 1.68 16.86
C THR A 246 -30.47 2.36 17.06
N PRO A 247 -30.65 3.15 18.14
CA PRO A 247 -31.93 3.81 18.38
C PRO A 247 -32.21 4.82 17.26
N PRO A 248 -33.46 4.91 16.75
CA PRO A 248 -33.80 5.89 15.73
C PRO A 248 -33.58 7.31 16.25
N PRO A 249 -33.13 8.26 15.42
CA PRO A 249 -32.84 9.62 15.84
C PRO A 249 -34.10 10.30 16.41
N PRO A 250 -33.96 11.16 17.44
CA PRO A 250 -35.10 11.73 18.13
C PRO A 250 -35.84 12.74 17.24
N SER A 251 -36.99 12.35 16.72
CA SER A 251 -37.93 13.27 16.08
C SER A 251 -38.37 14.36 17.07
N SER A 252 -38.07 15.61 16.72
CA SER A 252 -38.48 16.79 17.46
C SER A 252 -39.99 17.03 17.32
N THR A 253 -40.74 16.92 18.41
CA THR A 253 -42.04 17.60 18.54
C THR A 253 -42.33 17.89 20.01
N GLY A 254 -42.33 19.18 20.35
CA GLY A 254 -42.53 19.67 21.71
C GLY A 254 -43.93 19.38 22.26
N GLY A 255 -43.99 19.19 23.58
CA GLY A 255 -45.27 19.08 24.29
C GLY A 255 -45.16 18.70 25.77
N ARG A 256 -44.83 19.69 26.61
CA ARG A 256 -45.18 19.84 28.05
C ARG A 256 -45.71 18.61 28.80
N PHE A 257 -45.02 18.19 29.87
CA PHE A 257 -45.68 17.80 31.13
C PHE A 257 -44.80 18.08 32.37
N ASP A 258 -45.22 19.06 33.16
CA ASP A 258 -44.98 19.12 34.60
C ASP A 258 -45.64 17.92 35.27
N ALA A 259 -44.86 17.13 36.04
CA ALA A 259 -45.22 16.61 37.36
C ALA A 259 -44.29 15.45 37.77
N LEU A 260 -43.32 15.76 38.63
CA LEU A 260 -42.81 14.76 39.59
C LEU A 260 -43.96 14.31 40.50
N PRO A 261 -43.93 13.05 40.96
CA PRO A 261 -43.67 12.92 42.38
C PRO A 261 -42.63 11.85 42.71
N ASN A 262 -41.68 12.30 43.53
CA ASN A 262 -40.99 11.59 44.60
C ASN A 262 -41.67 10.27 45.03
N LEU A 263 -40.97 9.14 44.88
CA LEU A 263 -41.24 7.93 45.67
C LEU A 263 -39.95 7.15 45.95
N SER A 264 -39.84 6.82 47.23
CA SER A 264 -38.71 6.34 47.98
C SER A 264 -38.46 4.83 47.88
N ARG A 265 -37.17 4.45 47.89
CA ARG A 265 -36.58 3.21 48.45
C ARG A 265 -36.80 1.87 47.70
N PRO A 266 -35.88 0.89 47.91
CA PRO A 266 -35.22 0.16 46.83
C PRO A 266 -35.74 -1.28 46.67
N GLN A 267 -35.97 -1.72 45.43
CA GLN A 267 -36.15 -3.14 45.12
C GLN A 267 -35.58 -3.49 43.73
N LYS A 268 -34.56 -4.35 43.76
CA LYS A 268 -34.26 -5.44 42.81
C LYS A 268 -34.58 -5.19 41.33
N LEU A 269 -33.57 -4.78 40.57
CA LEU A 269 -33.43 -5.09 39.14
C LEU A 269 -31.93 -5.11 38.81
N ALA A 270 -31.31 -6.25 39.05
CA ALA A 270 -29.99 -6.60 38.52
C ALA A 270 -30.21 -7.90 37.72
N GLY A 271 -30.54 -7.74 36.45
CA GLY A 271 -30.93 -8.82 35.55
C GLY A 271 -30.72 -8.38 34.12
N GLY A 272 -29.46 -8.15 33.75
CA GLY A 272 -29.06 -7.74 32.40
C GLY A 272 -27.71 -8.29 31.95
N VAL A 273 -26.77 -8.58 32.86
CA VAL A 273 -25.38 -8.92 32.48
C VAL A 273 -25.00 -10.39 32.78
N ILE A 274 -25.86 -11.17 33.43
CA ILE A 274 -25.50 -12.53 33.89
C ILE A 274 -25.52 -13.57 32.74
N VAL A 275 -26.28 -13.37 31.67
CA VAL A 275 -26.39 -14.40 30.60
C VAL A 275 -25.15 -14.44 29.71
N LEU A 276 -24.55 -13.30 29.39
CA LEU A 276 -23.32 -13.25 28.59
C LEU A 276 -22.11 -13.77 29.37
N VAL A 277 -22.00 -13.42 30.66
CA VAL A 277 -20.92 -13.93 31.54
C VAL A 277 -21.09 -15.43 31.83
N VAL A 278 -22.31 -15.97 31.88
CA VAL A 278 -22.55 -17.41 32.02
C VAL A 278 -22.28 -18.18 30.72
N LEU A 279 -22.54 -17.60 29.54
CA LEU A 279 -22.17 -18.20 28.25
C LEU A 279 -20.66 -18.20 28.05
N ILE A 280 -19.97 -17.10 28.35
CA ILE A 280 -18.50 -17.03 28.28
C ILE A 280 -17.87 -17.99 29.30
N ALA A 281 -18.38 -18.05 30.54
CA ALA A 281 -17.87 -18.96 31.57
C ALA A 281 -18.18 -20.45 31.30
N LEU A 282 -19.28 -20.79 30.60
CA LEU A 282 -19.56 -22.18 30.20
C LEU A 282 -18.64 -22.65 29.06
N VAL A 283 -18.23 -21.75 28.16
CA VAL A 283 -17.23 -22.04 27.13
C VAL A 283 -15.83 -22.18 27.73
N SER A 284 -15.48 -21.41 28.77
CA SER A 284 -14.16 -21.52 29.42
C SER A 284 -13.97 -22.79 30.29
N VAL A 285 -15.06 -23.42 30.75
CA VAL A 285 -15.00 -24.63 31.59
C VAL A 285 -14.91 -25.91 30.74
N ALA A 286 -15.21 -25.84 29.44
CA ALA A 286 -15.11 -27.01 28.54
C ALA A 286 -13.69 -27.28 28.02
N THR A 287 -12.75 -26.33 28.11
CA THR A 287 -11.38 -26.47 27.55
C THR A 287 -10.27 -26.72 28.59
N ALA A 288 -10.60 -26.78 29.89
CA ALA A 288 -9.59 -27.01 30.94
C ALA A 288 -9.92 -28.25 31.79
N GLY A 289 -9.62 -29.45 31.29
CA GLY A 289 -9.73 -30.66 32.11
C GLY A 289 -9.44 -32.01 31.45
N LEU A 290 -8.16 -32.41 31.49
CA LEU A 290 -7.63 -33.79 31.59
C LEU A 290 -7.65 -34.74 30.36
N LEU A 291 -6.44 -34.93 29.85
CA LEU A 291 -5.82 -36.14 29.26
C LEU A 291 -6.51 -37.49 29.54
N GLY A 292 -6.92 -38.19 28.48
CA GLY A 292 -7.26 -39.62 28.48
C GLY A 292 -7.84 -40.09 27.14
N GLU A 293 -7.26 -41.15 26.55
CA GLU A 293 -7.47 -41.68 25.19
C GLU A 293 -8.92 -42.02 24.78
N PRO A 294 -9.25 -42.03 23.47
CA PRO A 294 -10.63 -42.07 22.98
C PRO A 294 -11.10 -43.50 22.73
N THR A 295 -11.96 -44.03 23.60
CA THR A 295 -12.90 -45.10 23.23
C THR A 295 -14.14 -45.04 24.12
N ALA A 296 -15.31 -45.29 23.52
CA ALA A 296 -16.62 -45.46 24.15
C ALA A 296 -17.54 -44.21 24.27
N LEU A 297 -17.90 -43.62 23.13
CA LEU A 297 -19.12 -42.81 23.00
C LEU A 297 -20.02 -43.21 21.82
N ALA A 298 -19.73 -44.34 21.16
CA ALA A 298 -20.59 -44.97 20.15
C ALA A 298 -21.65 -45.93 20.74
N ASP A 299 -21.53 -46.31 22.02
CA ASP A 299 -22.39 -47.32 22.66
C ASP A 299 -23.54 -46.70 23.50
N ALA A 300 -23.64 -45.36 23.54
CA ALA A 300 -24.63 -44.62 24.33
C ALA A 300 -25.77 -44.00 23.51
N LEU A 301 -25.77 -44.16 22.17
CA LEU A 301 -26.80 -43.62 21.28
C LEU A 301 -27.66 -44.66 20.55
N GLY A 302 -27.53 -45.95 20.88
CA GLY A 302 -28.62 -46.91 20.67
C GLY A 302 -29.15 -47.08 19.25
N PHE A 303 -28.31 -46.99 18.22
CA PHE A 303 -28.68 -47.42 16.87
C PHE A 303 -28.22 -48.87 16.67
N SER A 304 -29.16 -49.79 16.93
CA SER A 304 -29.05 -51.18 16.45
C SER A 304 -29.68 -51.24 15.05
N ASP A 305 -28.92 -51.81 14.14
CA ASP A 305 -29.30 -52.20 12.79
C ASP A 305 -30.45 -53.24 12.81
N ASP A 306 -31.55 -53.00 12.08
CA ASP A 306 -32.26 -54.06 11.35
C ASP A 306 -33.34 -53.51 10.39
N ALA A 307 -33.01 -53.61 9.10
CA ALA A 307 -33.81 -54.11 7.97
C ALA A 307 -35.32 -53.76 7.81
N ASN A 308 -35.58 -53.05 6.70
CA ASN A 308 -36.52 -53.42 5.61
C ASN A 308 -38.05 -53.28 5.87
N GLU A 309 -38.68 -52.25 5.27
CA GLU A 309 -39.80 -52.37 4.30
C GLU A 309 -40.51 -51.03 3.97
N SER A 310 -40.80 -50.89 2.67
CA SER A 310 -41.84 -50.13 1.94
C SER A 310 -42.04 -48.61 2.06
N GLU A 311 -42.02 -48.01 0.87
CA GLU A 311 -42.71 -46.81 0.39
C GLU A 311 -43.95 -46.37 1.19
N THR A 312 -44.09 -45.06 1.41
CA THR A 312 -45.30 -44.30 1.07
C THR A 312 -45.03 -42.81 1.06
N ALA A 313 -45.65 -42.15 0.07
CA ALA A 313 -45.59 -40.74 -0.24
C ALA A 313 -46.15 -39.83 0.87
N LEU A 314 -45.54 -38.64 0.98
CA LEU A 314 -46.10 -37.36 1.45
C LEU A 314 -45.36 -36.31 0.62
N GLU A 315 -45.84 -35.94 -0.57
CA GLU A 315 -46.99 -35.07 -0.85
C GLU A 315 -46.71 -33.62 -0.42
N ASN A 316 -46.65 -32.77 -1.45
CA ASN A 316 -46.41 -31.34 -1.42
C ASN A 316 -47.16 -30.64 -0.29
N VAL A 317 -46.45 -29.80 0.46
CA VAL A 317 -47.05 -28.70 1.21
C VAL A 317 -46.59 -27.42 0.53
N THR A 318 -47.37 -27.01 -0.48
CA THR A 318 -47.41 -25.64 -0.98
C THR A 318 -48.08 -24.80 0.10
N VAL A 319 -47.36 -23.86 0.69
CA VAL A 319 -47.96 -22.79 1.49
C VAL A 319 -47.99 -21.56 0.59
N GLU A 320 -49.18 -21.25 0.09
CA GLU A 320 -49.49 -19.92 -0.46
C GLU A 320 -49.30 -18.88 0.64
N GLY A 321 -48.24 -18.09 0.51
CA GLY A 321 -48.05 -16.82 1.16
C GLY A 321 -47.26 -15.98 0.17
N ILE A 322 -47.85 -14.87 -0.26
CA ILE A 322 -47.32 -13.93 -1.24
C ILE A 322 -45.86 -13.59 -0.88
N GLU A 323 -44.91 -14.15 -1.64
CA GLU A 323 -43.55 -13.64 -1.72
C GLU A 323 -43.63 -12.38 -2.59
N ILE A 324 -43.43 -11.23 -1.96
CA ILE A 324 -43.02 -10.02 -2.68
C ILE A 324 -41.56 -10.28 -3.02
N ALA A 325 -41.20 -10.16 -4.29
CA ALA A 325 -39.84 -10.41 -4.78
C ALA A 325 -38.83 -9.58 -3.97
N ASN A 326 -37.76 -10.23 -3.53
CA ASN A 326 -36.58 -9.55 -3.00
C ASN A 326 -35.83 -8.95 -4.20
N PHE A 327 -35.91 -7.64 -4.37
CA PHE A 327 -34.87 -6.89 -5.09
C PHE A 327 -33.69 -6.71 -4.13
N ASP A 328 -32.72 -7.62 -4.16
CA ASP A 328 -31.45 -7.47 -3.44
C ASP A 328 -30.43 -6.76 -4.36
N GLU A 329 -29.81 -5.70 -3.83
CA GLU A 329 -28.42 -5.19 -3.99
C GLU A 329 -27.67 -5.26 -5.36
N GLN A 330 -28.29 -5.62 -6.49
CA GLN A 330 -27.62 -5.76 -7.80
C GLN A 330 -28.16 -4.76 -8.84
N GLN A 331 -28.16 -3.47 -8.51
CA GLN A 331 -28.47 -2.43 -9.50
C GLN A 331 -27.25 -1.56 -9.77
N ASN A 332 -26.79 -1.58 -11.02
CA ASN A 332 -25.76 -0.68 -11.50
C ASN A 332 -26.46 0.56 -12.08
N ILE A 333 -26.47 1.65 -11.30
CA ILE A 333 -26.84 2.97 -11.82
C ILE A 333 -25.54 3.64 -12.23
N THR A 334 -25.37 3.92 -13.52
CA THR A 334 -24.18 4.62 -14.03
C THR A 334 -24.60 5.88 -14.75
N LEU A 335 -23.83 6.95 -14.54
CA LEU A 335 -24.01 8.22 -15.21
C LEU A 335 -22.81 8.48 -16.11
N SER A 336 -23.04 8.65 -17.40
CA SER A 336 -21.98 8.99 -18.36
C SER A 336 -22.56 9.84 -19.49
N GLY A 337 -21.91 10.95 -19.83
CA GLY A 337 -22.26 11.76 -21.00
C GLY A 337 -23.68 12.37 -20.99
N GLY A 338 -24.28 12.61 -19.81
CA GLY A 338 -25.66 13.10 -19.70
C GLY A 338 -26.74 12.02 -19.94
N GLU A 339 -26.33 10.75 -19.93
CA GLU A 339 -27.21 9.59 -19.95
C GLU A 339 -27.18 8.87 -18.60
N LEU A 340 -28.36 8.48 -18.11
CA LEU A 340 -28.52 7.71 -16.89
C LEU A 340 -28.86 6.26 -17.26
N ASN A 341 -27.91 5.36 -17.04
CA ASN A 341 -28.08 3.93 -17.22
C ASN A 341 -28.55 3.28 -15.92
N VAL A 342 -29.62 2.50 -16.00
CA VAL A 342 -30.21 1.77 -14.89
C VAL A 342 -30.40 0.32 -15.30
N ALA A 343 -29.59 -0.56 -14.72
CA ALA A 343 -29.69 -2.01 -14.93
C ALA A 343 -30.11 -2.74 -13.64
N GLY A 344 -30.81 -3.86 -13.78
CA GLY A 344 -31.22 -4.71 -12.66
C GLY A 344 -31.91 -6.00 -13.08
N GLU A 345 -32.33 -6.79 -12.09
CA GLU A 345 -33.10 -8.03 -12.30
C GLU A 345 -34.50 -7.93 -11.67
N THR A 346 -35.53 -8.47 -12.33
CA THR A 346 -36.88 -8.61 -11.80
C THR A 346 -37.62 -9.83 -12.38
N ASP A 347 -38.44 -10.48 -11.56
CA ASP A 347 -39.32 -11.58 -12.00
C ASP A 347 -40.61 -11.09 -12.70
N ARG A 348 -40.67 -9.81 -13.08
CA ARG A 348 -41.83 -9.17 -13.73
C ARG A 348 -41.63 -9.04 -15.23
N ASP A 349 -42.73 -8.91 -15.97
CA ASP A 349 -42.70 -8.89 -17.43
C ASP A 349 -42.18 -7.54 -17.99
N ALA A 350 -42.32 -6.44 -17.24
CA ALA A 350 -41.88 -5.11 -17.65
C ALA A 350 -41.46 -4.21 -16.48
N VAL A 351 -40.56 -3.27 -16.76
CA VAL A 351 -40.09 -2.22 -15.83
C VAL A 351 -40.30 -0.85 -16.45
N ARG A 352 -40.76 0.11 -15.65
CA ARG A 352 -40.84 1.53 -15.98
C ARG A 352 -39.88 2.31 -15.09
N ILE A 353 -39.02 3.10 -15.72
CA ILE A 353 -38.05 3.96 -15.03
C ILE A 353 -38.42 5.40 -15.33
N THR A 354 -38.61 6.20 -14.28
CA THR A 354 -38.97 7.61 -14.38
C THR A 354 -37.97 8.45 -13.59
N PHE A 355 -37.34 9.42 -14.26
CA PHE A 355 -36.54 10.45 -13.61
C PHE A 355 -37.29 11.79 -13.63
N SER A 356 -37.54 12.34 -12.45
CA SER A 356 -38.23 13.60 -12.20
C SER A 356 -37.23 14.63 -11.68
N PRO A 357 -36.62 15.47 -12.54
CA PRO A 357 -35.72 16.53 -12.09
C PRO A 357 -36.43 17.49 -11.13
N ASP A 358 -35.70 18.05 -10.15
CA ASP A 358 -36.25 18.99 -9.16
C ASP A 358 -36.64 20.37 -9.78
N GLY A 359 -36.28 20.58 -11.04
CA GLY A 359 -36.64 21.76 -11.85
C GLY A 359 -38.02 21.68 -12.50
N ASP A 360 -38.36 22.69 -13.31
CA ASP A 360 -39.58 22.71 -14.14
C ASP A 360 -39.43 21.86 -15.44
N SER A 361 -38.34 21.09 -15.56
CA SER A 361 -38.16 20.11 -16.63
C SER A 361 -39.13 18.94 -16.39
N GLY A 362 -39.86 18.54 -17.43
CA GLY A 362 -40.84 17.45 -17.31
C GLY A 362 -40.16 16.11 -17.04
N ASP A 363 -40.90 15.18 -16.44
CA ASP A 363 -40.42 13.82 -16.17
C ASP A 363 -39.94 13.13 -17.45
N VAL A 364 -38.79 12.46 -17.38
CA VAL A 364 -38.27 11.58 -18.43
C VAL A 364 -38.52 10.15 -18.00
N ASN A 365 -39.19 9.35 -18.82
CA ASN A 365 -39.44 7.94 -18.52
C ASN A 365 -39.17 7.04 -19.73
N THR A 366 -38.73 5.83 -19.43
CA THR A 366 -38.63 4.69 -20.36
C THR A 366 -39.40 3.50 -19.79
N THR A 367 -39.85 2.61 -20.66
CA THR A 367 -40.52 1.36 -20.26
C THR A 367 -40.02 0.25 -21.16
N SER A 368 -39.57 -0.83 -20.54
CA SER A 368 -38.98 -1.95 -21.26
C SER A 368 -39.46 -3.29 -20.75
N ASP A 369 -39.56 -4.20 -21.70
CA ASP A 369 -39.85 -5.60 -21.45
C ASP A 369 -38.60 -6.25 -20.83
N VAL A 370 -38.79 -7.06 -19.80
CA VAL A 370 -37.70 -7.75 -19.10
C VAL A 370 -37.28 -8.96 -19.92
N GLY A 371 -35.97 -9.20 -20.05
CA GLY A 371 -35.43 -10.32 -20.82
C GLY A 371 -35.87 -11.68 -20.27
N ASP A 372 -35.73 -12.73 -21.09
CA ASP A 372 -36.01 -14.13 -20.69
C ASP A 372 -35.16 -14.60 -19.48
N ASP A 373 -34.09 -13.86 -19.14
CA ASP A 373 -33.20 -14.08 -18.00
C ASP A 373 -33.54 -13.22 -16.77
N ASN A 374 -34.71 -12.56 -16.77
CA ASN A 374 -35.17 -11.67 -15.72
C ASN A 374 -34.31 -10.40 -15.56
N SER A 375 -33.48 -10.03 -16.55
CA SER A 375 -32.67 -8.81 -16.50
C SER A 375 -33.23 -7.66 -17.36
N PHE A 376 -32.94 -6.41 -16.97
CA PHE A 376 -33.19 -5.20 -17.75
C PHE A 376 -31.98 -4.25 -17.67
N ASP A 377 -31.77 -3.47 -18.74
CA ASP A 377 -30.72 -2.45 -18.85
C ASP A 377 -31.26 -1.29 -19.69
N GLU A 378 -31.42 -0.12 -19.07
CA GLU A 378 -32.14 1.00 -19.65
C GLU A 378 -31.40 2.33 -19.53
N THR A 379 -31.36 3.06 -20.64
CA THR A 379 -30.70 4.37 -20.74
C THR A 379 -31.73 5.49 -20.86
N LEU A 380 -31.73 6.41 -19.90
CA LEU A 380 -32.45 7.68 -19.97
C LEU A 380 -31.54 8.76 -20.53
N SER A 381 -31.81 9.20 -21.76
CA SER A 381 -31.04 10.26 -22.44
C SER A 381 -31.78 11.60 -22.44
N GLY A 382 -31.03 12.68 -22.66
CA GLY A 382 -31.56 14.04 -22.73
C GLY A 382 -31.92 14.64 -21.37
N LEU A 383 -31.23 14.20 -20.31
CA LEU A 383 -31.39 14.75 -18.97
C LEU A 383 -30.63 16.08 -18.88
N GLU A 384 -31.27 17.11 -18.33
CA GLU A 384 -30.58 18.35 -18.00
C GLU A 384 -29.81 18.15 -16.68
N PRO A 385 -28.58 18.68 -16.56
CA PRO A 385 -27.83 18.65 -15.30
C PRO A 385 -28.65 19.27 -14.15
N GLY A 386 -28.67 18.58 -13.01
CA GLY A 386 -29.41 18.95 -11.81
C GLY A 386 -29.79 17.73 -10.95
N SER A 387 -30.29 17.98 -9.74
CA SER A 387 -30.87 16.95 -8.88
C SER A 387 -32.28 16.55 -9.34
N GLY A 388 -32.66 15.31 -9.08
CA GLY A 388 -33.99 14.76 -9.38
C GLY A 388 -34.29 13.47 -8.65
N LYS A 389 -35.53 12.99 -8.79
CA LYS A 389 -35.99 11.73 -8.21
C LYS A 389 -36.05 10.65 -9.27
N LEU A 390 -35.38 9.52 -9.01
CA LEU A 390 -35.50 8.30 -9.77
C LEU A 390 -36.55 7.38 -9.14
N LEU A 391 -37.57 7.06 -9.92
CA LEU A 391 -38.64 6.13 -9.57
C LEU A 391 -38.57 4.91 -10.50
N VAL A 392 -38.37 3.72 -9.93
CA VAL A 392 -38.44 2.44 -10.67
C VAL A 392 -39.73 1.74 -10.25
N GLU A 393 -40.55 1.40 -11.23
CA GLU A 393 -41.84 0.73 -11.05
C GLU A 393 -41.87 -0.55 -11.89
N VAL A 394 -42.44 -1.61 -11.34
CA VAL A 394 -42.57 -2.90 -12.06
C VAL A 394 -44.02 -3.22 -12.36
N GLU A 395 -44.25 -3.90 -13.49
CA GLU A 395 -45.59 -4.29 -13.91
C GLU A 395 -46.14 -5.43 -13.02
N THR A 396 -47.32 -5.21 -12.46
CA THR A 396 -48.08 -6.21 -11.72
C THR A 396 -48.86 -7.12 -12.66
N ASP A 397 -49.30 -8.29 -12.15
CA ASP A 397 -50.04 -9.29 -12.95
C ASP A 397 -51.33 -8.77 -13.62
N ASP A 398 -51.84 -7.61 -13.19
CA ASP A 398 -53.01 -6.93 -13.76
C ASP A 398 -52.67 -5.79 -14.75
N GLY A 399 -51.39 -5.60 -15.06
CA GLY A 399 -50.88 -4.62 -16.02
C GLY A 399 -50.83 -3.19 -15.46
N GLU A 400 -50.86 -3.02 -14.14
CA GLU A 400 -50.57 -1.76 -13.46
C GLU A 400 -49.09 -1.71 -13.06
N PHE A 401 -48.55 -0.52 -12.78
CA PHE A 401 -47.16 -0.38 -12.32
C PHE A 401 -47.18 0.00 -10.84
N GLU A 402 -46.44 -0.74 -10.02
CA GLU A 402 -46.25 -0.44 -8.59
C GLU A 402 -44.82 0.04 -8.33
N SER A 403 -44.69 1.10 -7.54
CA SER A 403 -43.40 1.69 -7.18
C SER A 403 -42.60 0.78 -6.28
N GLU A 404 -41.38 0.49 -6.69
CA GLU A 404 -40.46 -0.38 -5.94
C GLU A 404 -39.31 0.42 -5.34
N ILE A 405 -38.81 1.44 -6.06
CA ILE A 405 -37.65 2.25 -5.65
C ILE A 405 -37.96 3.74 -5.84
N ASP A 406 -37.68 4.55 -4.82
CA ASP A 406 -37.75 6.02 -4.82
C ASP A 406 -36.42 6.56 -4.25
N LYS A 407 -35.52 7.02 -5.13
CA LYS A 407 -34.17 7.54 -4.79
C LYS A 407 -33.97 8.95 -5.36
N SER A 408 -33.20 9.79 -4.68
CA SER A 408 -32.71 11.07 -5.23
C SER A 408 -31.36 10.87 -5.93
N VAL A 409 -31.20 11.43 -7.12
CA VAL A 409 -29.98 11.35 -7.95
C VAL A 409 -29.60 12.77 -8.41
N THR A 410 -28.32 13.12 -8.35
CA THR A 410 -27.80 14.41 -8.82
C THR A 410 -26.99 14.23 -10.10
N LEU A 411 -27.33 15.00 -11.13
CA LEU A 411 -26.68 15.01 -12.44
C LEU A 411 -25.76 16.23 -12.53
N GLU A 412 -24.45 16.04 -12.57
CA GLU A 412 -23.52 17.18 -12.70
C GLU A 412 -23.25 17.50 -14.17
N SER A 413 -23.08 18.80 -14.46
CA SER A 413 -22.72 19.27 -15.80
C SER A 413 -21.20 19.35 -15.88
N GLU A 414 -20.58 18.56 -16.72
CA GLU A 414 -19.22 18.87 -17.16
C GLU A 414 -19.29 20.09 -18.08
N SER A 415 -18.74 21.23 -17.65
CA SER A 415 -18.73 22.46 -18.45
C SER A 415 -17.30 22.86 -18.81
N GLU A 416 -17.02 22.89 -20.11
CA GLU A 416 -15.85 23.53 -20.71
C GLU A 416 -15.83 25.05 -20.37
N THR A 417 -14.91 25.52 -19.51
CA THR A 417 -14.40 26.91 -19.52
C THR A 417 -13.05 27.06 -18.78
N ASP A 418 -12.17 27.88 -19.37
CA ASP A 418 -10.76 28.17 -19.04
C ASP A 418 -10.41 28.68 -17.61
N ALA A 419 -9.38 28.03 -17.03
CA ALA A 419 -8.26 28.47 -16.15
C ALA A 419 -8.49 29.06 -14.72
N PRO A 420 -7.55 28.87 -13.75
CA PRO A 420 -6.47 27.88 -13.62
C PRO A 420 -6.61 27.01 -12.34
N THR A 421 -6.12 25.77 -12.36
CA THR A 421 -5.80 25.03 -11.11
C THR A 421 -4.54 24.18 -11.29
N LEU A 422 -3.60 24.42 -10.37
CA LEU A 422 -2.49 23.55 -10.02
C LEU A 422 -3.02 22.19 -9.57
N GLU A 423 -2.18 21.16 -9.70
CA GLU A 423 -2.42 19.82 -9.17
C GLU A 423 -2.83 19.88 -7.70
N THR A 424 -4.12 19.69 -7.45
CA THR A 424 -4.68 19.29 -6.17
C THR A 424 -5.20 17.88 -6.38
N GLU A 425 -4.63 16.90 -5.67
CA GLU A 425 -5.32 15.61 -5.51
C GLU A 425 -6.64 15.88 -4.76
N SER A 426 -7.75 15.79 -5.47
CA SER A 426 -9.08 15.70 -4.89
C SER A 426 -9.33 14.26 -4.46
N VAL A 427 -9.58 14.05 -3.17
CA VAL A 427 -9.91 12.75 -2.59
C VAL A 427 -11.40 12.49 -2.83
N SER A 428 -11.73 11.49 -3.66
CA SER A 428 -13.10 10.97 -3.76
C SER A 428 -13.08 9.45 -3.87
N ASP A 429 -13.36 8.72 -2.77
CA ASP A 429 -14.07 7.42 -2.85
C ASP A 429 -14.58 6.84 -1.49
N GLU A 430 -15.87 6.48 -1.51
CA GLU A 430 -16.59 5.29 -0.97
C GLU A 430 -16.37 4.72 0.45
N SER A 431 -15.68 5.38 1.39
CA SER A 431 -15.71 4.97 2.83
C SER A 431 -16.35 5.97 3.80
N PHE A 432 -17.13 6.93 3.30
CA PHE A 432 -17.58 8.10 4.05
C PHE A 432 -19.10 8.30 4.01
N ASP A 433 -19.87 7.41 4.65
CA ASP A 433 -21.34 7.58 4.74
C ASP A 433 -21.81 8.49 5.91
N ASP A 434 -20.90 9.06 6.72
CA ASP A 434 -21.27 9.84 7.93
C ASP A 434 -20.51 11.20 8.11
N LEU A 435 -19.89 11.78 7.08
CA LEU A 435 -19.05 12.99 7.22
C LEU A 435 -19.34 14.06 6.14
N GLU A 436 -20.11 15.11 6.48
CA GLU A 436 -20.58 16.17 5.55
C GLU A 436 -19.76 17.50 5.55
N GLU A 437 -18.64 17.66 6.29
CA GLU A 437 -18.18 19.03 6.65
C GLU A 437 -16.73 19.46 6.38
N ALA A 438 -15.86 18.62 5.81
CA ALA A 438 -14.59 19.09 5.25
C ALA A 438 -14.27 18.39 3.93
N GLU A 439 -14.36 19.13 2.83
CA GLU A 439 -13.94 18.69 1.50
C GLU A 439 -12.59 19.36 1.17
N ASN A 440 -11.60 18.53 0.79
CA ASN A 440 -10.33 18.90 0.14
C ASN A 440 -9.29 19.66 1.01
N ALA A 441 -8.54 18.94 1.86
CA ALA A 441 -7.29 19.45 2.42
C ALA A 441 -6.09 19.05 1.51
N ALA A 442 -5.33 20.04 1.04
CA ALA A 442 -4.09 19.89 0.30
C ALA A 442 -2.89 20.16 1.22
N VAL A 443 -1.80 19.42 1.01
CA VAL A 443 -0.55 19.53 1.78
C VAL A 443 0.60 19.84 0.82
N ALA A 444 1.40 20.86 1.13
CA ALA A 444 2.58 21.25 0.35
C ALA A 444 3.79 21.46 1.26
N LEU A 445 4.97 21.01 0.84
CA LEU A 445 6.24 21.23 1.54
C LEU A 445 7.13 22.13 0.67
N SER A 446 7.64 23.23 1.24
CA SER A 446 8.58 24.14 0.57
C SER A 446 9.51 24.73 1.61
N ASP A 447 10.82 24.70 1.38
CA ASP A 447 11.84 25.30 2.25
C ASP A 447 11.74 24.87 3.74
N GLY A 448 11.38 23.61 4.01
CA GLY A 448 11.20 23.09 5.37
C GLY A 448 9.92 23.57 6.08
N GLU A 449 9.02 24.26 5.36
CA GLU A 449 7.70 24.67 5.86
C GLU A 449 6.60 23.78 5.27
N LEU A 450 5.78 23.16 6.13
CA LEU A 450 4.61 22.37 5.71
C LEU A 450 3.36 23.24 5.71
N THR A 451 2.79 23.49 4.54
CA THR A 451 1.56 24.26 4.38
C THR A 451 0.38 23.34 4.10
N VAL A 452 -0.64 23.39 4.96
CA VAL A 452 -1.90 22.67 4.83
C VAL A 452 -3.00 23.66 4.51
N SER A 453 -3.69 23.49 3.38
CA SER A 453 -4.78 24.37 2.97
C SER A 453 -6.02 23.59 2.58
N GLY A 454 -7.21 24.08 2.87
CA GLY A 454 -8.44 23.38 2.47
C GLY A 454 -9.69 24.23 2.64
N THR A 455 -10.86 23.58 2.56
CA THR A 455 -12.14 24.23 2.81
C THR A 455 -12.92 23.56 3.96
N THR A 456 -13.62 24.36 4.75
CA THR A 456 -14.51 23.89 5.82
C THR A 456 -15.59 24.93 6.12
N ASN A 457 -16.75 24.47 6.60
CA ASN A 457 -17.83 25.34 7.06
C ASN A 457 -17.67 25.83 8.52
N GLN A 458 -16.64 25.36 9.21
CA GLN A 458 -16.33 25.73 10.59
C GLN A 458 -15.60 27.09 10.68
N GLU A 459 -15.60 27.72 11.86
CA GLU A 459 -15.06 29.06 12.05
C GLU A 459 -13.53 29.07 12.28
N THR A 460 -12.99 27.98 12.81
CA THR A 460 -11.55 27.83 13.10
C THR A 460 -11.03 26.45 12.70
N VAL A 461 -9.75 26.38 12.34
CA VAL A 461 -9.03 25.13 12.05
C VAL A 461 -7.75 25.09 12.85
N THR A 462 -7.43 23.93 13.41
CA THR A 462 -6.15 23.65 14.06
C THR A 462 -5.48 22.48 13.34
N VAL A 463 -4.18 22.61 13.07
CA VAL A 463 -3.38 21.58 12.41
C VAL A 463 -2.27 21.15 13.36
N TRP A 464 -2.11 19.84 13.53
CA TRP A 464 -1.04 19.22 14.31
C TRP A 464 -0.20 18.32 13.43
N PHE A 465 1.10 18.28 13.68
CA PHE A 465 2.00 17.25 13.17
C PHE A 465 2.63 16.52 14.35
N GLU A 466 2.40 15.22 14.44
CA GLU A 466 2.94 14.35 15.49
C GLU A 466 4.02 13.44 14.87
N PRO A 467 5.30 13.87 14.86
CA PRO A 467 6.40 13.03 14.37
C PRO A 467 6.57 11.79 15.26
N GLU A 468 6.94 10.65 14.67
CA GLU A 468 7.12 9.37 15.38
C GLU A 468 8.13 9.47 16.54
N ASN A 469 9.14 10.34 16.38
CA ASN A 469 10.26 10.48 17.32
C ASN A 469 10.48 11.92 17.82
N GLY A 470 9.45 12.76 17.86
CA GLY A 470 9.58 14.17 18.23
C GLY A 470 8.45 14.72 19.12
N ASP A 471 8.53 16.01 19.45
CA ASP A 471 7.46 16.72 20.14
C ASP A 471 6.37 17.13 19.13
N THR A 472 5.10 16.92 19.46
CA THR A 472 3.97 17.33 18.62
C THR A 472 4.02 18.83 18.33
N GLN A 473 4.02 19.17 17.05
CA GLN A 473 3.90 20.55 16.60
C GLN A 473 2.46 20.88 16.29
N SER A 474 2.04 22.09 16.61
CA SER A 474 0.66 22.52 16.36
C SER A 474 0.65 24.00 16.06
N ASN A 475 -0.13 24.41 15.07
CA ASN A 475 -0.55 25.80 15.04
C ASN A 475 -1.61 26.04 16.12
N GLY A 476 -1.75 27.27 16.59
CA GLY A 476 -2.97 27.66 17.28
C GLY A 476 -4.17 27.64 16.34
N PRO A 477 -5.41 27.78 16.85
CA PRO A 477 -6.59 27.87 16.00
C PRO A 477 -6.47 29.06 15.04
N VAL A 478 -6.59 28.78 13.75
CA VAL A 478 -6.58 29.75 12.65
C VAL A 478 -8.01 29.99 12.20
N ALA A 479 -8.41 31.25 12.03
CA ALA A 479 -9.74 31.58 11.55
C ALA A 479 -9.91 31.18 10.08
N VAL A 480 -11.05 30.58 9.75
CA VAL A 480 -11.41 30.22 8.37
C VAL A 480 -11.97 31.46 7.68
N GLU A 481 -11.33 31.90 6.59
CA GLU A 481 -11.76 33.09 5.85
C GLU A 481 -12.50 32.67 4.57
N ASN A 482 -13.80 33.01 4.48
CA ASN A 482 -14.67 32.66 3.35
C ASN A 482 -14.76 31.15 3.07
N GLY A 483 -14.69 30.31 4.10
CA GLY A 483 -14.77 28.86 3.98
C GLY A 483 -13.46 28.19 3.56
N SER A 484 -12.35 28.93 3.48
CA SER A 484 -11.02 28.37 3.19
C SER A 484 -10.02 28.68 4.30
N PHE A 485 -9.06 27.78 4.50
CA PHE A 485 -7.94 27.94 5.44
C PHE A 485 -6.61 27.59 4.77
N ALA A 486 -5.52 28.17 5.30
CA ALA A 486 -4.15 27.80 5.00
C ALA A 486 -3.31 27.94 6.28
N VAL A 487 -2.60 26.88 6.66
CA VAL A 487 -1.84 26.78 7.90
C VAL A 487 -0.44 26.27 7.59
N THR A 488 0.57 27.06 7.94
CA THR A 488 1.98 26.69 7.79
C THR A 488 2.56 26.26 9.13
N LEU A 489 3.18 25.08 9.18
CA LEU A 489 3.99 24.58 10.28
C LEU A 489 5.47 24.78 9.92
N THR A 490 6.25 25.32 10.85
CA THR A 490 7.69 25.61 10.70
C THR A 490 8.48 24.83 11.73
N ASP A 491 9.78 24.68 11.51
CA ASP A 491 10.71 23.98 12.41
C ASP A 491 10.40 22.48 12.60
N LEU A 492 9.86 21.82 11.57
CA LEU A 492 9.51 20.39 11.61
C LEU A 492 10.77 19.53 11.73
N GLU A 493 10.74 18.55 12.64
CA GLU A 493 11.80 17.55 12.73
C GLU A 493 11.63 16.53 11.59
N SER A 494 12.73 16.15 10.93
CA SER A 494 12.75 15.12 9.90
C SER A 494 12.28 13.77 10.45
N GLY A 495 11.46 13.05 9.68
CA GLY A 495 10.93 11.73 10.01
C GLY A 495 9.47 11.53 9.57
N SER A 496 8.98 10.30 9.72
CA SER A 496 7.55 9.96 9.60
C SER A 496 6.75 10.63 10.72
N GLY A 497 5.60 11.20 10.41
CA GLY A 497 4.68 11.76 11.39
C GLY A 497 3.23 11.75 10.94
N VAL A 498 2.32 11.87 11.89
CA VAL A 498 0.88 11.95 11.62
C VAL A 498 0.45 13.41 11.62
N LEU A 499 0.06 13.91 10.45
CA LEU A 499 -0.62 15.19 10.30
C LEU A 499 -2.09 15.02 10.68
N ARG A 500 -2.64 15.93 11.48
CA ARG A 500 -4.06 15.97 11.85
C ARG A 500 -4.62 17.36 11.62
N VAL A 501 -5.85 17.41 11.11
CA VAL A 501 -6.61 18.66 10.95
C VAL A 501 -7.92 18.51 11.71
N GLU A 502 -8.21 19.42 12.65
CA GLU A 502 -9.51 19.51 13.32
C GLU A 502 -10.09 20.90 13.08
N ALA A 503 -11.36 20.92 12.71
CA ALA A 503 -12.13 22.13 12.52
C ALA A 503 -13.11 22.32 13.70
N GLY A 504 -13.36 23.57 14.13
CA GLY A 504 -14.25 23.85 15.27
C GLY A 504 -14.72 25.31 15.36
N SER A 505 -15.59 25.60 16.33
CA SER A 505 -16.19 26.92 16.56
C SER A 505 -15.30 27.89 17.38
N ASP A 506 -15.55 29.19 17.24
CA ASP A 506 -14.78 30.26 17.91
C ASP A 506 -14.86 30.26 19.45
N ASP A 507 -15.77 29.46 20.02
CA ASP A 507 -15.99 29.31 21.46
C ASP A 507 -15.04 28.30 22.13
N GLY A 508 -14.20 27.63 21.34
CA GLY A 508 -13.20 26.68 21.81
C GLY A 508 -13.76 25.32 22.21
N GLU A 509 -15.02 25.02 21.88
CA GLU A 509 -15.56 23.66 21.90
C GLU A 509 -15.33 23.03 20.52
N PHE A 510 -14.32 22.16 20.42
CA PHE A 510 -14.13 21.32 19.24
C PHE A 510 -15.08 20.13 19.36
N GLU A 511 -16.12 20.09 18.54
CA GLU A 511 -16.89 18.86 18.35
C GLU A 511 -16.01 17.93 17.51
N SER A 512 -15.57 16.81 18.10
CA SER A 512 -14.50 15.95 17.61
C SER A 512 -14.87 15.12 16.37
N GLU A 513 -15.70 15.66 15.48
CA GLU A 513 -16.33 14.92 14.40
C GLU A 513 -15.46 14.86 13.14
N LEU A 514 -14.51 15.78 12.95
CA LEU A 514 -13.56 15.77 11.83
C LEU A 514 -12.14 15.47 12.33
N ASN A 515 -11.76 14.20 12.34
CA ASN A 515 -10.39 13.74 12.57
C ASN A 515 -9.86 13.09 11.30
N GLU A 516 -9.39 13.91 10.36
CA GLU A 516 -8.61 13.39 9.24
C GLU A 516 -7.14 13.36 9.65
N SER A 517 -6.50 12.22 9.42
CA SER A 517 -5.08 12.04 9.69
C SER A 517 -4.36 11.52 8.47
N VAL A 518 -3.31 12.22 8.06
CA VAL A 518 -2.46 11.85 6.92
C VAL A 518 -1.07 11.55 7.47
N THR A 519 -0.48 10.42 7.06
CA THR A 519 0.94 10.15 7.35
C THR A 519 1.79 10.90 6.35
N VAL A 520 2.72 11.71 6.84
CA VAL A 520 3.68 12.48 6.03
C VAL A 520 5.08 12.03 6.44
N GLU A 521 5.89 11.63 5.45
CA GLU A 521 7.31 11.36 5.64
C GLU A 521 8.11 12.60 5.24
N LEU A 522 8.87 13.16 6.19
CA LEU A 522 9.78 14.27 5.95
C LEU A 522 11.20 13.72 5.89
N GLU A 523 11.86 13.81 4.74
CA GLU A 523 13.27 13.43 4.60
C GLU A 523 14.18 14.34 5.44
N PRO A 524 15.32 13.84 5.94
CA PRO A 524 16.33 14.69 6.57
C PRO A 524 16.84 15.76 5.59
N GLU A 525 17.13 16.96 6.09
CA GLU A 525 17.90 17.95 5.32
C GLU A 525 19.22 17.31 4.84
N PRO A 526 19.70 17.62 3.62
CA PRO A 526 20.89 17.01 3.06
C PRO A 526 22.05 17.23 4.02
N THR A 527 22.62 16.13 4.51
CA THR A 527 23.75 16.20 5.44
C THR A 527 25.03 15.93 4.69
N LEU A 528 26.07 16.72 4.99
CA LEU A 528 27.42 16.40 4.55
C LEU A 528 27.87 15.10 5.24
N GLU A 529 27.72 13.95 4.59
CA GLU A 529 28.42 12.72 4.99
C GLU A 529 29.91 12.90 4.69
N THR A 530 30.62 13.57 5.60
CA THR A 530 32.08 13.51 5.63
C THR A 530 32.48 12.23 6.33
N ASP A 531 33.04 11.29 5.57
CA ASP A 531 33.56 10.04 6.08
C ASP A 531 34.72 10.32 7.07
N SER A 532 34.39 10.53 8.35
CA SER A 532 35.33 10.80 9.45
C SER A 532 36.41 11.86 9.18
N VAL A 533 36.00 13.12 9.05
CA VAL A 533 36.90 14.25 9.30
C VAL A 533 36.96 14.49 10.82
N GLY A 534 37.75 13.67 11.51
CA GLY A 534 38.23 14.08 12.83
C GLY A 534 39.13 15.32 12.68
N ASP A 535 39.21 16.16 13.73
CA ASP A 535 40.11 17.32 13.88
C ASP A 535 41.55 17.09 13.35
N GLU A 536 41.97 15.85 13.13
CA GLU A 536 43.31 15.46 12.66
C GLU A 536 43.49 15.48 11.12
N SER A 537 42.44 15.49 10.30
CA SER A 537 42.57 15.34 8.82
C SER A 537 42.80 16.65 8.06
N PHE A 538 42.38 17.80 8.61
CA PHE A 538 42.72 19.12 8.08
C PHE A 538 44.03 19.68 8.69
N GLU A 539 44.58 19.08 9.74
CA GLU A 539 45.88 19.48 10.32
C GLU A 539 47.07 19.21 9.39
N GLU A 540 46.90 18.35 8.37
CA GLU A 540 47.94 18.05 7.38
C GLU A 540 47.90 18.95 6.12
N LEU A 541 46.85 19.75 5.95
CA LEU A 541 46.74 20.66 4.81
C LEU A 541 47.68 21.86 4.98
N GLN A 542 48.83 21.85 4.30
CA GLN A 542 49.76 22.97 4.38
C GLN A 542 49.27 24.19 3.57
N ALA A 543 48.31 23.99 2.67
CA ALA A 543 47.72 25.04 1.85
C ALA A 543 46.68 25.89 2.61
N ALA A 544 45.97 25.30 3.57
CA ALA A 544 44.90 25.95 4.33
C ALA A 544 44.86 25.42 5.78
N GLU A 545 45.46 26.15 6.72
CA GLU A 545 45.33 25.83 8.15
C GLU A 545 43.90 26.17 8.61
N ASN A 546 43.21 25.20 9.21
CA ASN A 546 41.84 25.32 9.77
C ASN A 546 40.73 25.60 8.76
N ALA A 547 40.79 25.00 7.56
CA ALA A 547 39.66 25.09 6.63
C ALA A 547 38.41 24.39 7.20
N THR A 548 37.26 25.04 7.12
CA THR A 548 35.94 24.51 7.47
C THR A 548 35.09 24.48 6.20
N VAL A 549 34.47 23.33 5.92
CA VAL A 549 33.57 23.13 4.78
C VAL A 549 32.14 23.05 5.31
N THR A 550 31.25 23.86 4.74
CA THR A 550 29.82 23.89 5.09
C THR A 550 28.99 23.77 3.81
N LEU A 551 28.01 22.88 3.80
CA LEU A 551 27.02 22.75 2.71
C LEU A 551 25.70 23.32 3.22
N SER A 552 25.11 24.27 2.51
CA SER A 552 23.80 24.82 2.84
C SER A 552 23.12 25.35 1.58
N GLY A 553 21.88 24.90 1.32
CA GLY A 553 21.08 25.37 0.18
C GLY A 553 21.73 25.13 -1.19
N GLY A 554 22.39 23.97 -1.38
CA GLY A 554 23.09 23.65 -2.63
C GLY A 554 24.42 24.39 -2.84
N GLU A 555 24.86 25.21 -1.89
CA GLU A 555 26.14 25.92 -1.96
C GLU A 555 27.17 25.32 -1.00
N LEU A 556 28.36 25.01 -1.53
CA LEU A 556 29.51 24.53 -0.76
C LEU A 556 30.41 25.72 -0.40
N THR A 557 30.43 26.09 0.89
CA THR A 557 31.25 27.20 1.40
C THR A 557 32.47 26.68 2.15
N ILE A 558 33.64 27.21 1.82
CA ILE A 558 34.94 26.79 2.35
C ILE A 558 35.64 28.02 2.93
N GLU A 559 35.75 28.06 4.25
CA GLU A 559 36.41 29.14 4.99
C GLU A 559 37.72 28.63 5.59
N GLY A 560 38.83 29.36 5.43
CA GLY A 560 40.11 28.92 6.00
C GLY A 560 41.14 30.04 6.16
N THR A 561 42.32 29.68 6.68
CA THR A 561 43.46 30.61 6.76
C THR A 561 44.66 30.08 6.00
N THR A 562 45.38 30.96 5.30
CA THR A 562 46.61 30.60 4.58
C THR A 562 47.63 31.73 4.62
N ASN A 563 48.90 31.38 4.47
CA ASN A 563 50.00 32.33 4.37
C ASN A 563 50.37 32.68 2.93
N GLN A 564 49.65 32.12 1.95
CA GLN A 564 49.76 32.44 0.54
C GLN A 564 48.90 33.65 0.20
N GLU A 565 49.22 34.33 -0.91
CA GLU A 565 48.53 35.54 -1.33
C GLU A 565 47.33 35.25 -2.24
N THR A 566 47.30 34.07 -2.87
CA THR A 566 46.19 33.60 -3.72
C THR A 566 45.79 32.17 -3.38
N ILE A 567 44.49 31.87 -3.52
CA ILE A 567 43.93 30.52 -3.38
C ILE A 567 43.00 30.21 -4.54
N GLU A 568 43.06 28.99 -5.04
CA GLU A 568 42.17 28.43 -6.04
C GLU A 568 41.53 27.18 -5.44
N VAL A 569 40.21 27.12 -5.47
CA VAL A 569 39.43 25.99 -4.95
C VAL A 569 38.62 25.47 -6.13
N SER A 570 38.73 24.19 -6.45
CA SER A 570 37.97 23.57 -7.55
C SER A 570 37.31 22.29 -7.10
N PHE A 571 36.16 21.97 -7.68
CA PHE A 571 35.45 20.71 -7.45
C PHE A 571 35.35 19.94 -8.77
N GLU A 572 35.90 18.73 -8.80
CA GLU A 572 35.84 17.81 -9.93
C GLU A 572 34.80 16.74 -9.61
N SER A 573 33.62 16.81 -10.23
CA SER A 573 32.58 15.79 -10.06
C SER A 573 32.99 14.48 -10.75
N GLU A 574 32.52 13.34 -10.25
CA GLU A 574 32.70 12.07 -10.96
C GLU A 574 32.00 12.04 -12.34
N THR A 575 31.00 12.89 -12.54
CA THR A 575 30.28 13.06 -13.81
C THR A 575 31.09 13.85 -14.85
N GLY A 576 32.17 14.53 -14.43
CA GLY A 576 33.14 15.20 -15.30
C GLY A 576 32.88 16.68 -15.56
N ASP A 577 32.02 17.31 -14.75
CA ASP A 577 31.78 18.75 -14.78
C ASP A 577 32.66 19.44 -13.73
N ASP A 578 33.77 19.99 -14.20
CA ASP A 578 34.75 20.67 -13.36
C ASP A 578 34.30 22.09 -13.03
N HIS A 579 34.02 22.36 -11.76
CA HIS A 579 33.78 23.71 -11.26
C HIS A 579 35.09 24.31 -10.76
N THR A 580 35.69 25.18 -11.58
CA THR A 580 36.91 25.91 -11.23
C THR A 580 36.63 27.42 -11.22
N PRO A 581 36.27 28.03 -10.08
CA PRO A 581 36.22 29.48 -9.96
C PRO A 581 37.59 30.12 -10.22
N ASP A 582 37.58 31.38 -10.62
CA ASP A 582 38.80 32.18 -10.74
C ASP A 582 39.53 32.23 -9.38
N PRO A 583 40.89 32.22 -9.35
CA PRO A 583 41.65 32.36 -8.12
C PRO A 583 41.28 33.61 -7.32
N ILE A 584 41.20 33.48 -5.99
CA ILE A 584 40.80 34.53 -5.07
C ILE A 584 42.04 35.05 -4.32
N ASP A 585 42.18 36.37 -4.24
CA ASP A 585 43.21 37.02 -3.43
C ASP A 585 42.88 36.84 -1.94
N VAL A 586 43.85 36.39 -1.15
CA VAL A 586 43.70 36.14 0.28
C VAL A 586 43.94 37.43 1.06
N GLU A 587 42.88 38.08 1.53
CA GLU A 587 42.98 39.29 2.36
C GLU A 587 43.20 38.93 3.84
N ASP A 588 44.25 39.51 4.44
CA ASP A 588 44.61 39.34 5.87
C ASP A 588 44.88 37.88 6.32
N GLY A 589 45.14 36.97 5.38
CA GLY A 589 45.48 35.58 5.64
C GLY A 589 44.26 34.68 5.90
N SER A 590 43.05 35.16 5.63
CA SER A 590 41.81 34.37 5.62
C SER A 590 41.18 34.37 4.23
N PHE A 591 40.52 33.28 3.88
CA PHE A 591 39.75 33.16 2.63
C PHE A 591 38.38 32.54 2.90
N ASP A 592 37.44 32.83 2.01
CA ASP A 592 36.06 32.34 2.01
C ASP A 592 35.67 32.12 0.53
N VAL A 593 35.36 30.88 0.16
CA VAL A 593 35.00 30.50 -1.21
C VAL A 593 33.68 29.74 -1.20
N THR A 594 32.73 30.20 -2.01
CA THR A 594 31.45 29.52 -2.23
C THR A 594 31.42 28.94 -3.65
N LEU A 595 31.15 27.65 -3.76
CA LEU A 595 30.83 26.97 -5.01
C LEU A 595 29.32 26.77 -5.07
N SER A 596 28.68 27.30 -6.12
CA SER A 596 27.25 27.16 -6.40
C SER A 596 27.06 26.29 -7.64
N ASP A 597 25.83 25.85 -7.88
CA ASP A 597 25.42 25.03 -9.04
C ASP A 597 26.15 23.66 -9.12
N LEU A 598 26.44 23.05 -7.97
CA LEU A 598 27.04 21.71 -7.91
C LEU A 598 25.97 20.64 -8.15
N GLU A 599 26.21 19.71 -9.07
CA GLU A 599 25.34 18.55 -9.27
C GLU A 599 25.43 17.58 -8.07
N PRO A 600 24.32 16.92 -7.67
CA PRO A 600 24.34 15.87 -6.67
C PRO A 600 25.25 14.71 -7.09
N GLY A 601 26.06 14.18 -6.18
CA GLY A 601 27.02 13.11 -6.44
C GLY A 601 28.32 13.23 -5.65
N SER A 602 29.24 12.29 -5.87
CA SER A 602 30.59 12.32 -5.33
C SER A 602 31.53 13.14 -6.23
N GLY A 603 32.45 13.89 -5.61
CA GLY A 603 33.52 14.60 -6.33
C GLY A 603 34.74 14.88 -5.46
N GLU A 604 35.84 15.25 -6.09
CA GLU A 604 37.08 15.67 -5.41
C GLU A 604 37.14 17.21 -5.32
N LEU A 605 37.19 17.72 -4.08
CA LEU A 605 37.47 19.12 -3.80
C LEU A 605 38.98 19.35 -3.72
N HIS A 606 39.53 20.12 -4.66
CA HIS A 606 40.94 20.51 -4.70
C HIS A 606 41.14 21.92 -4.15
N VAL A 607 42.15 22.11 -3.32
CA VAL A 607 42.58 23.43 -2.83
C VAL A 607 44.05 23.66 -3.19
N LYS A 608 44.32 24.70 -3.97
CA LYS A 608 45.65 25.12 -4.42
C LYS A 608 45.96 26.52 -3.93
N ALA A 609 47.13 26.70 -3.32
CA ALA A 609 47.58 28.01 -2.85
C ALA A 609 48.83 28.47 -3.60
N GLY A 610 48.89 29.75 -4.02
CA GLY A 610 49.93 30.31 -4.89
C GLY A 610 50.41 31.71 -4.49
N SER A 611 51.55 32.15 -5.07
CA SER A 611 52.12 33.48 -4.85
C SER A 611 51.55 34.56 -5.79
N ASP A 612 51.69 35.84 -5.42
CA ASP A 612 51.25 37.06 -6.15
C ASP A 612 51.61 37.16 -7.64
N ASP A 613 52.49 36.30 -8.16
CA ASP A 613 52.92 36.32 -9.57
C ASP A 613 52.01 35.51 -10.52
N GLY A 614 50.94 34.89 -9.98
CA GLY A 614 50.00 34.08 -10.77
C GLY A 614 50.62 32.79 -11.29
N GLU A 615 51.79 32.41 -10.77
CA GLU A 615 52.47 31.15 -11.07
C GLU A 615 52.40 30.24 -9.84
N PHE A 616 51.59 29.17 -9.93
CA PHE A 616 51.48 28.12 -8.91
C PHE A 616 52.71 27.18 -8.91
N GLU A 617 53.93 27.73 -8.93
CA GLU A 617 55.18 26.96 -9.13
C GLU A 617 55.58 26.07 -7.92
N SER A 618 54.89 26.21 -6.78
CA SER A 618 55.01 25.31 -5.63
C SER A 618 53.64 25.02 -5.01
N ALA A 619 52.66 24.68 -5.84
CA ALA A 619 51.33 24.31 -5.38
C ALA A 619 51.42 23.14 -4.40
N ILE A 620 50.91 23.38 -3.19
CA ILE A 620 50.43 22.32 -2.33
C ILE A 620 49.04 22.02 -2.90
N ASP A 621 48.93 20.89 -3.57
CA ASP A 621 47.71 20.41 -4.23
C ASP A 621 47.16 19.30 -3.35
N GLU A 622 46.09 19.61 -2.64
CA GLU A 622 45.45 18.73 -1.69
C GLU A 622 44.00 18.55 -2.12
N SER A 623 43.53 17.30 -2.14
CA SER A 623 42.14 16.96 -2.47
C SER A 623 41.43 16.24 -1.32
N VAL A 624 40.13 16.50 -1.20
CA VAL A 624 39.21 15.85 -0.25
C VAL A 624 37.98 15.39 -1.03
N THR A 625 37.59 14.13 -0.87
CA THR A 625 36.33 13.63 -1.44
C THR A 625 35.14 14.19 -0.67
N VAL A 626 34.18 14.75 -1.39
CA VAL A 626 32.93 15.28 -0.85
C VAL A 626 31.77 14.58 -1.55
N GLU A 627 30.81 14.08 -0.79
CA GLU A 627 29.54 13.55 -1.31
C GLU A 627 28.43 14.58 -1.10
N LEU A 628 27.73 14.92 -2.19
CA LEU A 628 26.59 15.84 -2.21
C LEU A 628 25.30 15.04 -2.38
N GLU A 629 24.46 15.03 -1.34
CA GLU A 629 23.13 14.42 -1.39
C GLU A 629 22.14 15.30 -2.18
N PRO A 630 21.15 14.73 -2.88
CA PRO A 630 20.12 15.49 -3.57
C PRO A 630 19.25 16.32 -2.60
N GLU A 631 18.59 17.36 -3.10
CA GLU A 631 17.62 18.16 -2.32
C GLU A 631 16.44 17.28 -1.85
N PRO A 632 15.86 17.55 -0.66
CA PRO A 632 14.80 16.71 -0.12
C PRO A 632 13.56 16.82 -1.00
N THR A 633 12.96 15.68 -1.34
CA THR A 633 11.73 15.63 -2.12
C THR A 633 10.59 15.07 -1.28
N LEU A 634 9.35 15.43 -1.63
CA LEU A 634 8.16 14.88 -0.99
C LEU A 634 7.96 13.46 -1.55
N GLU A 635 8.47 12.44 -0.85
CA GLU A 635 8.14 11.05 -1.16
C GLU A 635 6.90 10.61 -0.36
N ASN A 636 5.91 10.06 -1.08
CA ASN A 636 4.75 9.35 -0.56
C ASN A 636 3.79 10.14 0.35
N VAL A 637 2.83 10.84 -0.26
CA VAL A 637 1.60 11.26 0.43
C VAL A 637 0.62 10.09 0.41
N THR A 638 0.27 9.53 1.57
CA THR A 638 -0.71 8.43 1.64
C THR A 638 -2.02 8.93 2.24
N VAL A 639 -3.08 9.02 1.43
CA VAL A 639 -4.44 9.32 1.89
C VAL A 639 -5.30 8.06 1.81
N GLY A 640 -5.60 7.44 2.95
CA GLY A 640 -6.41 6.20 2.99
C GLY A 640 -5.71 4.94 2.44
N ASP A 641 -6.51 3.96 2.01
CA ASP A 641 -6.12 2.55 1.85
C ASP A 641 -5.64 2.10 0.45
N LYS A 642 -5.25 2.98 -0.47
CA LYS A 642 -4.69 2.57 -1.78
C LYS A 642 -3.51 3.44 -2.23
N GLN A 643 -2.40 2.79 -2.58
CA GLN A 643 -1.35 3.33 -3.46
C GLN A 643 -1.58 2.81 -4.89
N LEU A 644 -1.27 3.63 -5.89
CA LEU A 644 -1.54 3.37 -7.30
C LEU A 644 -0.22 3.01 -8.01
N ASP A 645 0.37 1.87 -7.66
CA ASP A 645 1.49 1.23 -8.37
C ASP A 645 1.16 -0.25 -8.63
N GLU A 646 0.11 -0.51 -9.42
CA GLU A 646 -0.14 -1.84 -9.99
C GLU A 646 -0.59 -1.71 -11.44
N LEU A 647 0.37 -1.53 -12.36
CA LEU A 647 0.19 -1.87 -13.77
C LEU A 647 1.43 -2.60 -14.30
N GLU A 648 1.31 -3.94 -14.30
CA GLU A 648 2.05 -4.93 -15.09
C GLU A 648 3.47 -4.56 -15.57
N GLU A 649 4.48 -4.84 -14.74
CA GLU A 649 5.87 -5.01 -15.19
C GLU A 649 6.00 -6.29 -16.03
N ASN A 650 5.90 -6.16 -17.35
CA ASN A 650 6.70 -7.00 -18.23
C ASN A 650 8.10 -6.38 -18.28
N GLU A 651 9.07 -7.08 -17.67
CA GLU A 651 10.49 -6.77 -17.79
C GLU A 651 10.94 -6.86 -19.27
N SER A 652 10.98 -5.71 -19.94
CA SER A 652 11.99 -5.39 -20.93
C SER A 652 12.47 -3.99 -20.64
N GLU A 653 13.79 -3.82 -20.46
CA GLU A 653 14.49 -2.53 -20.40
C GLU A 653 14.43 -1.79 -21.76
N ASP A 654 13.23 -1.60 -22.30
CA ASP A 654 13.00 -0.80 -23.48
C ASP A 654 12.21 0.44 -23.02
N GLN A 655 12.88 1.59 -23.04
CA GLN A 655 12.27 2.89 -22.78
C GLN A 655 11.15 3.11 -23.81
N ASN A 656 9.90 2.85 -23.44
CA ASN A 656 8.75 2.98 -24.34
C ASN A 656 8.47 4.43 -24.77
N VAL A 657 9.15 5.42 -24.17
CA VAL A 657 9.03 6.84 -24.51
C VAL A 657 10.42 7.47 -24.52
N THR A 658 10.87 7.94 -25.68
CA THR A 658 12.13 8.67 -25.85
C THR A 658 11.84 10.08 -26.33
N ILE A 659 12.42 11.09 -25.66
CA ILE A 659 12.33 12.50 -26.08
C ILE A 659 13.70 12.93 -26.60
N SER A 660 13.76 13.40 -27.86
CA SER A 660 15.00 13.93 -28.44
C SER A 660 14.67 15.01 -29.47
N ASP A 661 15.36 16.16 -29.39
CA ASP A 661 15.26 17.25 -30.38
C ASP A 661 13.83 17.78 -30.67
N GLY A 662 12.94 17.78 -29.67
CA GLY A 662 11.54 18.21 -29.84
C GLY A 662 10.66 17.17 -30.54
N GLU A 663 11.13 15.93 -30.58
CA GLU A 663 10.38 14.76 -31.02
C GLU A 663 10.13 13.82 -29.82
N LEU A 664 8.89 13.34 -29.71
CA LEU A 664 8.47 12.33 -28.75
C LEU A 664 8.28 11.02 -29.51
N THR A 665 9.13 10.03 -29.27
CA THR A 665 9.04 8.70 -29.87
C THR A 665 8.48 7.72 -28.86
N ILE A 666 7.41 7.03 -29.23
CA ILE A 666 6.74 6.03 -28.40
C ILE A 666 6.88 4.69 -29.07
N GLU A 667 7.44 3.73 -28.35
CA GLU A 667 7.60 2.35 -28.78
C GLU A 667 6.73 1.46 -27.91
N GLY A 668 6.14 0.43 -28.52
CA GLY A 668 5.30 -0.50 -27.79
C GLY A 668 4.94 -1.74 -28.58
N SER A 669 4.14 -2.60 -27.97
CA SER A 669 3.59 -3.78 -28.63
C SER A 669 2.07 -3.82 -28.49
N THR A 670 1.40 -4.25 -29.55
CA THR A 670 -0.05 -4.46 -29.55
C THR A 670 -0.42 -5.55 -30.55
N ASN A 671 -1.53 -6.24 -30.31
CA ASN A 671 -2.12 -7.20 -31.24
C ASN A 671 -3.06 -6.55 -32.26
N GLN A 672 -3.21 -5.23 -32.21
CA GLN A 672 -4.03 -4.45 -33.13
C GLN A 672 -3.28 -4.11 -34.43
N GLU A 673 -4.01 -3.86 -35.52
CA GLU A 673 -3.40 -3.56 -36.83
C GLU A 673 -2.89 -2.11 -36.92
N THR A 674 -3.48 -1.18 -36.18
CA THR A 674 -3.13 0.24 -36.18
C THR A 674 -2.98 0.81 -34.77
N VAL A 675 -2.08 1.79 -34.63
CA VAL A 675 -1.91 2.61 -33.43
C VAL A 675 -1.91 4.08 -33.84
N GLU A 676 -2.68 4.89 -33.11
CA GLU A 676 -2.64 6.34 -33.17
C GLU A 676 -2.16 6.89 -31.84
N VAL A 677 -1.22 7.83 -31.90
CA VAL A 677 -0.76 8.57 -30.74
C VAL A 677 -1.05 10.05 -30.98
N SER A 678 -1.66 10.71 -30.00
CA SER A 678 -1.81 12.15 -29.99
C SER A 678 -1.28 12.79 -28.71
N PHE A 679 -0.70 13.98 -28.82
CA PHE A 679 -0.35 14.82 -27.68
C PHE A 679 -1.11 16.14 -27.75
N GLU A 680 -1.88 16.44 -26.70
CA GLU A 680 -2.65 17.66 -26.54
C GLU A 680 -1.97 18.60 -25.53
N PRO A 681 -1.38 19.72 -25.97
CA PRO A 681 -0.74 20.68 -25.06
C PRO A 681 -1.78 21.33 -24.13
N GLY A 682 -1.45 21.48 -22.85
CA GLY A 682 -2.29 22.16 -21.86
C GLY A 682 -2.52 23.66 -22.12
N THR A 683 -1.86 24.22 -23.14
CA THR A 683 -2.07 25.58 -23.65
C THR A 683 -3.33 25.73 -24.51
N GLY A 684 -3.99 24.61 -24.85
CA GLY A 684 -5.18 24.59 -25.72
C GLY A 684 -4.84 24.70 -27.22
N ASP A 685 -3.61 24.36 -27.60
CA ASP A 685 -3.20 24.25 -29.00
C ASP A 685 -3.73 22.94 -29.62
N ASP A 686 -3.89 22.92 -30.94
CA ASP A 686 -4.39 21.72 -31.65
C ASP A 686 -3.50 20.49 -31.35
N PRO A 687 -4.07 19.31 -31.06
CA PRO A 687 -3.29 18.13 -30.73
C PRO A 687 -2.40 17.69 -31.89
N THR A 688 -1.18 17.28 -31.57
CA THR A 688 -0.25 16.68 -32.54
C THR A 688 -0.53 15.19 -32.62
N ILE A 689 -1.02 14.71 -33.77
CA ILE A 689 -1.46 13.32 -33.97
C ILE A 689 -0.58 12.63 -35.02
N ASN A 690 -0.17 11.40 -34.75
CA ASN A 690 0.45 10.52 -35.73
C ASN A 690 -0.02 9.08 -35.55
N SER A 691 -0.15 8.35 -36.67
CA SER A 691 -0.57 6.94 -36.65
C SER A 691 0.35 6.07 -37.49
N THR A 692 0.48 4.81 -37.09
CA THR A 692 1.28 3.81 -37.81
C THR A 692 0.57 2.46 -37.83
N ASP A 693 0.82 1.70 -38.90
CA ASP A 693 0.51 0.28 -38.94
C ASP A 693 1.48 -0.48 -38.00
N VAL A 694 0.99 -1.54 -37.37
CA VAL A 694 1.75 -2.37 -36.43
C VAL A 694 2.41 -3.52 -37.19
N ASP A 695 3.74 -3.50 -37.30
CA ASP A 695 4.52 -4.55 -37.95
C ASP A 695 5.04 -5.55 -36.90
N ASP A 696 4.72 -6.84 -37.09
CA ASP A 696 5.13 -7.96 -36.23
C ASP A 696 4.72 -7.84 -34.74
N GLY A 697 3.66 -7.05 -34.46
CA GLY A 697 3.13 -6.85 -33.11
C GLY A 697 3.84 -5.75 -32.32
N SER A 698 4.76 -5.02 -32.94
CA SER A 698 5.45 -3.85 -32.38
C SER A 698 5.15 -2.58 -33.17
N PHE A 699 5.16 -1.43 -32.51
CA PHE A 699 4.97 -0.13 -33.15
C PHE A 699 5.98 0.90 -32.63
N THR A 700 6.30 1.87 -33.48
CA THR A 700 7.09 3.07 -33.14
C THR A 700 6.37 4.28 -33.74
N VAL A 701 5.93 5.23 -32.92
CA VAL A 701 5.27 6.46 -33.36
C VAL A 701 6.05 7.66 -32.86
N THR A 702 6.46 8.54 -33.77
CA THR A 702 7.15 9.79 -33.45
C THR A 702 6.22 10.99 -33.67
N LEU A 703 6.01 11.79 -32.63
CA LEU A 703 5.36 13.10 -32.70
C LEU A 703 6.45 14.18 -32.78
N SER A 704 6.45 14.97 -33.85
CA SER A 704 7.43 16.04 -34.05
C SER A 704 6.78 17.41 -33.90
N GLY A 705 7.56 18.41 -33.47
CA GLY A 705 7.10 19.80 -33.39
C GLY A 705 6.33 20.11 -32.11
N LEU A 706 6.60 19.36 -31.04
CA LEU A 706 6.02 19.60 -29.73
C LEU A 706 6.69 20.81 -29.07
N GLU A 707 5.88 21.70 -28.50
CA GLU A 707 6.38 22.81 -27.67
C GLU A 707 6.60 22.32 -26.22
N SER A 708 7.55 22.93 -25.51
CA SER A 708 7.77 22.64 -24.09
C SER A 708 6.56 23.07 -23.26
N GLY A 709 6.04 22.19 -22.42
CA GLY A 709 4.85 22.42 -21.61
C GLY A 709 4.27 21.11 -21.06
N SER A 710 3.28 21.21 -20.19
CA SER A 710 2.44 20.07 -19.81
C SER A 710 1.38 19.81 -20.87
N GLY A 711 1.00 18.54 -21.04
CA GLY A 711 -0.09 18.14 -21.94
C GLY A 711 -0.50 16.69 -21.71
N GLU A 712 -1.56 16.26 -22.39
CA GLU A 712 -2.08 14.91 -22.32
C GLU A 712 -1.59 14.08 -23.52
N LEU A 713 -0.96 12.95 -23.23
CA LEU A 713 -0.59 11.94 -24.20
C LEU A 713 -1.70 10.88 -24.27
N LEU A 714 -2.18 10.61 -25.48
CA LEU A 714 -3.26 9.68 -25.76
C LEU A 714 -2.77 8.62 -26.76
N VAL A 715 -2.93 7.34 -26.42
CA VAL A 715 -2.60 6.21 -27.29
C VAL A 715 -3.86 5.41 -27.55
N LYS A 716 -4.26 5.32 -28.82
CA LYS A 716 -5.40 4.54 -29.31
C LYS A 716 -4.93 3.36 -30.13
N THR A 717 -5.49 2.19 -29.87
CA THR A 717 -5.18 0.97 -30.65
C THR A 717 -6.47 0.33 -31.17
N GLY A 718 -6.40 -0.26 -32.37
CA GLY A 718 -7.54 -0.95 -32.98
C GLY A 718 -8.59 0.04 -33.49
N LEU A 719 -8.18 1.00 -34.33
CA LEU A 719 -9.11 1.95 -34.95
C LEU A 719 -9.91 1.27 -36.06
N ASP A 720 -11.23 1.33 -35.96
CA ASP A 720 -12.13 0.93 -37.06
C ASP A 720 -12.21 2.06 -38.11
N ASP A 721 -11.77 1.76 -39.33
CA ASP A 721 -11.79 2.66 -40.50
C ASP A 721 -13.18 3.27 -40.80
N GLU A 722 -14.27 2.69 -40.28
CA GLU A 722 -15.64 3.18 -40.51
C GLU A 722 -16.21 4.01 -39.37
N THR A 723 -15.75 3.84 -38.12
CA THR A 723 -16.37 4.48 -36.94
C THR A 723 -15.47 5.46 -36.21
N ASP A 724 -14.16 5.49 -36.50
CA ASP A 724 -13.16 6.23 -35.71
C ASP A 724 -13.14 5.83 -34.21
N GLU A 725 -13.74 4.69 -33.85
CA GLU A 725 -13.73 4.15 -32.49
C GLU A 725 -12.48 3.28 -32.28
N ALA A 726 -11.80 3.46 -31.15
CA ALA A 726 -10.66 2.63 -30.75
C ALA A 726 -11.12 1.50 -29.83
N GLU A 727 -10.60 0.28 -30.04
CA GLU A 727 -10.84 -0.84 -29.10
C GLU A 727 -10.19 -0.60 -27.73
N VAL A 728 -9.07 0.12 -27.68
CA VAL A 728 -8.36 0.47 -26.44
C VAL A 728 -7.82 1.89 -26.50
N GLU A 729 -8.08 2.67 -25.45
CA GLU A 729 -7.59 4.03 -25.25
C GLU A 729 -6.80 4.12 -23.94
N ARG A 730 -5.61 4.74 -23.97
CA ARG A 730 -4.78 5.01 -22.79
C ARG A 730 -4.34 6.47 -22.76
N ARG A 731 -4.37 7.08 -21.57
CA ARG A 731 -4.06 8.49 -21.31
C ARG A 731 -2.93 8.63 -20.30
N ALA A 732 -2.06 9.61 -20.49
CA ALA A 732 -1.02 9.97 -19.54
C ALA A 732 -0.76 11.47 -19.58
N ALA A 733 -0.67 12.13 -18.42
CA ALA A 733 -0.19 13.49 -18.35
C ALA A 733 1.34 13.48 -18.49
N ILE A 734 1.89 14.26 -19.42
CA ILE A 734 3.34 14.38 -19.60
C ILE A 734 3.77 15.85 -19.60
N ARG A 735 4.95 16.12 -19.04
CA ARG A 735 5.58 17.45 -19.03
C ARG A 735 6.84 17.41 -19.88
N LEU A 736 6.83 18.18 -20.97
CA LEU A 736 7.96 18.32 -21.88
C LEU A 736 8.81 19.52 -21.43
N GLU A 737 9.99 19.25 -20.89
CA GLU A 737 10.91 20.30 -20.46
C GLU A 737 11.89 20.64 -21.59
N SER A 738 12.04 21.93 -21.88
CA SER A 738 13.06 22.39 -22.82
C SER A 738 14.41 22.34 -22.11
N ASN A 739 15.26 21.36 -22.44
CA ASN A 739 16.68 21.42 -22.11
C ASN A 739 17.29 22.63 -22.83
N GLY A 740 17.43 23.74 -22.11
CA GLY A 740 17.81 25.03 -22.66
C GLY A 740 19.10 24.94 -23.46
N SER A 741 18.98 24.89 -24.79
CA SER A 741 20.07 25.19 -25.71
C SER A 741 19.59 26.21 -26.74
N ASN A 742 19.81 27.47 -26.40
CA ASN A 742 20.37 28.44 -27.32
C ASN A 742 21.67 28.97 -26.72
#